data_AF-A0A7Y5F0T5-F1
#
_entry.id   AF-A0A7Y5F0T5-F1
#
_cell.length_a   1.000
_cell.length_b   1.000
_cell.length_c   1.000
_cell.angle_alpha   90.00
_cell.angle_beta   90.00
_cell.angle_gamma   90.00
#
_symmetry.space_group_name_H-M   'P 1'
#
loop_
_entity.id
_entity.type
_entity.pdbx_description
1 polymer ?
#
loop_
_entity_poly.entity_id
_entity_poly.type
_entity_poly.pdbx_seq_one_letter_code
_entity_poly.pdbx_strand_id
1 'polypeptide(L)'
;MWRKFNFIMFLSKYIYIVLLALLIALTIVFLPLLRVLAVDDEGLFELGPGTGVTDILGDINNIGAEPDWADIFDANGAIVNLYGGAGAVFIKDDVAIGALEDRTVFVNDASLHTSPSSWQWNTNPDLLPQVDLSNAYAYFKPNEANELVMFGGFERLFPAGMKYVHMEVNQQVIALDKAPACGNDQTGGGSDLAPCEFTGERTENDLLFLLSYGRRNVLTYVETYRWNGSAWEFLARLTGEGCNAQDSLCAFNNHQPINGGPWPNYSRTGEIQTLPAEGFTEFGVNVSELLKGATPCYQTVRVGSSFDKPFVNKMIDFALGHLSMCDAGISISEGGVNEVANAHAFTVTVTKKDGSTGYTWQPASDVLVTGTAQAQDGALAFFEGGETCLTGVDGTCVLTVNSPTTGSALVSASAEVITGGGVIPLVSEQRTKTWVDAAIDVGTGLDLYEYNDQPEYATVLPTGQDISSYLSHQDDFDFYVVHLDEISMLTVTLSNLPADYDLLVFADLMADDPADPPANEAFLTDIQDPQQVDSTGKLTSIGKLTSIGKLTSIGKLTSIGKLTSIGKLTSIGKLTSISVQPGLANEQTVTLAVNAPGDYYVLVFSDESSMSEAPYTLRADVEEIGTQGVCTWPLAAQVIETAKQQMQASVYVGASVGVGNPALSLILTHQGRLEAIYGQTEAANVIAKLHQLADDPSVRGIVVPVDVDASVQAAYTAWNADYCNISKANEVASTIRTLIQSYANDPANALTYLVLAGTDEVLPFYRVPDEVAISNERDYALDSATDLDSPMFWAITNGFMFTNDFYADTNPLPWRGRELYIPDLAVGRLIETPAEMILTVDNYLLENNVNIQSCLVTSYDFLLDSGLGIETTLNNLGTSTLALNNNTWTSIDLLAAWPNATTQPDLVSVNGHFEHWRGIPASPFPPTAASDFFYNTDLLNGTTGVENQVAYSMGCHAGLNVPESMVSSAATSPDFAQVLAQGGAAAWVANTGFGYGMDDAATHSEQLMTLFTQELGADEVVSIGQALVNAKQRYLGTVGASGFGVY
;
A
#
# COMPACT_ATOMS: atom_id res chain seq x y z
N MET A 1 26.64 -65.09 55.21
CA MET A 1 26.10 -64.54 53.94
C MET A 1 24.61 -64.22 54.00
N TRP A 2 23.76 -65.04 54.65
CA TRP A 2 22.31 -64.83 54.70
C TRP A 2 21.81 -63.54 55.41
N ARG A 3 22.56 -62.99 56.39
CA ARG A 3 22.18 -61.74 57.07
C ARG A 3 22.50 -60.45 56.29
N LYS A 4 23.41 -60.49 55.30
CA LYS A 4 23.72 -59.33 54.44
C LYS A 4 22.74 -59.19 53.27
N PHE A 5 22.14 -60.30 52.82
CA PHE A 5 21.19 -60.28 51.70
C PHE A 5 19.83 -59.66 52.09
N ASN A 6 19.35 -59.91 53.32
CA ASN A 6 18.09 -59.32 53.79
C ASN A 6 18.20 -57.83 54.11
N PHE A 7 19.38 -57.32 54.49
CA PHE A 7 19.57 -55.89 54.74
C PHE A 7 19.57 -55.07 53.44
N ILE A 8 20.13 -55.62 52.35
CA ILE A 8 20.14 -54.98 51.03
C ILE A 8 18.74 -55.00 50.40
N MET A 9 17.96 -56.08 50.55
CA MET A 9 16.56 -56.09 50.09
C MET A 9 15.65 -55.15 50.90
N PHE A 10 15.88 -55.00 52.21
CA PHE A 10 15.14 -54.03 53.02
C PHE A 10 15.49 -52.59 52.65
N LEU A 11 16.76 -52.28 52.39
CA LEU A 11 17.17 -50.96 51.90
C LEU A 11 16.60 -50.66 50.51
N SER A 12 16.61 -51.63 49.59
CA SER A 12 16.04 -51.49 48.25
C SER A 12 14.53 -51.22 48.27
N LYS A 13 13.76 -51.93 49.11
CA LYS A 13 12.33 -51.65 49.29
C LYS A 13 12.05 -50.31 49.95
N TYR A 14 12.85 -49.91 50.94
CA TYR A 14 12.69 -48.59 51.58
C TYR A 14 13.05 -47.44 50.63
N ILE A 15 14.11 -47.61 49.82
CA ILE A 15 14.51 -46.65 48.79
C ILE A 15 13.43 -46.56 47.71
N TYR A 16 12.84 -47.68 47.27
CA TYR A 16 11.73 -47.66 46.30
C TYR A 16 10.47 -47.01 46.87
N ILE A 17 10.12 -47.26 48.14
CA ILE A 17 8.94 -46.64 48.76
C ILE A 17 9.16 -45.14 48.98
N VAL A 18 10.38 -44.72 49.36
CA VAL A 18 10.72 -43.31 49.51
C VAL A 18 10.82 -42.61 48.16
N LEU A 19 11.38 -43.24 47.12
CA LEU A 19 11.38 -42.72 45.75
C LEU A 19 9.98 -42.66 45.18
N LEU A 20 9.12 -43.67 45.41
CA LEU A 20 7.73 -43.65 44.95
C LEU A 20 6.91 -42.60 45.72
N ALA A 21 7.16 -42.42 47.02
CA ALA A 21 6.53 -41.35 47.81
C ALA A 21 7.05 -39.96 47.43
N LEU A 22 8.33 -39.81 47.07
CA LEU A 22 8.89 -38.58 46.50
C LEU A 22 8.40 -38.34 45.07
N LEU A 23 8.18 -39.39 44.27
CA LEU A 23 7.61 -39.27 42.92
C LEU A 23 6.14 -38.89 43.01
N ILE A 24 5.38 -39.51 43.92
CA ILE A 24 3.96 -39.18 44.17
C ILE A 24 3.85 -37.78 44.78
N ALA A 25 4.74 -37.39 45.70
CA ALA A 25 4.79 -36.04 46.24
C ALA A 25 5.24 -35.02 45.18
N LEU A 26 6.22 -35.33 44.33
CA LEU A 26 6.59 -34.47 43.19
C LEU A 26 5.44 -34.38 42.19
N THR A 27 4.70 -35.45 41.89
CA THR A 27 3.53 -35.39 40.98
C THR A 27 2.32 -34.72 41.62
N ILE A 28 2.23 -34.62 42.95
CA ILE A 28 1.19 -33.85 43.63
C ILE A 28 1.58 -32.37 43.77
N VAL A 29 2.89 -32.05 43.80
CA VAL A 29 3.41 -30.67 43.77
C VAL A 29 3.60 -30.14 42.33
N PHE A 30 3.70 -31.02 41.33
CA PHE A 30 3.70 -30.75 39.88
C PHE A 30 2.48 -31.35 39.17
N LEU A 31 1.37 -31.54 39.87
CA LEU A 31 0.10 -31.39 39.17
C LEU A 31 0.08 -29.90 38.82
N PRO A 32 0.05 -29.51 37.52
CA PRO A 32 -0.48 -28.19 37.25
C PRO A 32 -1.84 -28.23 37.94
N LEU A 33 -2.06 -27.34 38.91
CA LEU A 33 -3.38 -26.75 39.00
C LEU A 33 -3.66 -26.39 37.55
N LEU A 34 -4.55 -27.14 36.89
CA LEU A 34 -5.21 -26.69 35.68
C LEU A 34 -5.80 -25.35 36.10
N ARG A 35 -5.00 -24.29 35.94
CA ARG A 35 -5.49 -22.94 35.98
C ARG A 35 -6.35 -22.93 34.75
N VAL A 36 -7.66 -22.90 34.97
CA VAL A 36 -8.56 -22.39 33.95
C VAL A 36 -8.02 -20.99 33.67
N LEU A 37 -7.49 -20.81 32.47
CA LEU A 37 -6.92 -19.55 32.04
C LEU A 37 -8.11 -18.68 31.62
N ALA A 38 -8.06 -17.41 31.99
CA ALA A 38 -9.23 -16.55 32.01
C ALA A 38 -9.38 -15.79 30.70
N VAL A 39 -10.57 -15.85 30.11
CA VAL A 39 -10.82 -15.34 28.75
C VAL A 39 -10.62 -13.80 28.64
N ASP A 40 -10.68 -13.08 29.76
CA ASP A 40 -10.47 -11.64 29.87
C ASP A 40 -9.06 -11.21 30.34
N ASP A 41 -8.18 -12.14 30.71
CA ASP A 41 -6.85 -11.87 31.31
C ASP A 41 -5.67 -12.48 30.49
N GLU A 42 -5.93 -13.05 29.31
CA GLU A 42 -4.96 -13.86 28.55
C GLU A 42 -4.09 -13.11 27.53
N GLY A 43 -4.21 -11.79 27.35
CA GLY A 43 -3.40 -11.12 26.33
C GLY A 43 -3.92 -11.31 24.90
N LEU A 44 -5.11 -11.90 24.73
CA LEU A 44 -5.57 -12.44 23.45
C LEU A 44 -6.36 -11.42 22.64
N PHE A 45 -7.19 -10.64 23.31
CA PHE A 45 -8.16 -9.69 22.79
C PHE A 45 -8.62 -8.79 23.94
N GLU A 46 -8.75 -7.49 23.71
CA GLU A 46 -9.24 -6.56 24.72
C GLU A 46 -10.73 -6.80 25.01
N LEU A 47 -11.03 -7.71 25.94
CA LEU A 47 -12.39 -8.05 26.33
C LEU A 47 -12.82 -7.32 27.59
N GLY A 48 -13.88 -6.53 27.49
CA GLY A 48 -14.45 -5.79 28.59
C GLY A 48 -13.75 -4.46 28.82
N PRO A 49 -14.01 -3.79 29.95
CA PRO A 49 -13.70 -2.37 30.06
C PRO A 49 -12.23 -2.00 30.32
N GLY A 50 -11.24 -2.85 30.01
CA GLY A 50 -9.80 -2.56 30.19
C GLY A 50 -9.49 -1.58 31.34
N THR A 51 -8.92 -0.41 31.00
CA THR A 51 -8.66 0.71 31.94
C THR A 51 -9.79 1.76 32.06
N GLY A 52 -10.99 1.52 31.54
CA GLY A 52 -12.14 2.39 31.78
C GLY A 52 -13.49 2.06 31.14
N VAL A 53 -13.56 1.53 29.91
CA VAL A 53 -14.82 1.27 29.16
C VAL A 53 -14.65 0.15 28.14
N THR A 54 -15.72 -0.62 27.86
CA THR A 54 -15.78 -1.57 26.75
C THR A 54 -15.94 -0.81 25.45
N ASP A 55 -15.04 -1.00 24.49
CA ASP A 55 -15.02 -0.28 23.22
C ASP A 55 -14.66 -1.17 22.01
N ILE A 56 -14.25 -0.52 20.92
CA ILE A 56 -14.01 -1.10 19.58
C ILE A 56 -12.61 -0.70 19.08
N LEU A 57 -12.01 0.34 19.68
CA LEU A 57 -10.79 0.94 19.20
C LEU A 57 -9.61 0.34 19.96
N GLY A 58 -8.61 -0.13 19.23
CA GLY A 58 -7.40 -0.65 19.85
C GLY A 58 -6.57 0.42 20.56
N ASP A 59 -5.97 0.01 21.68
CA ASP A 59 -4.99 0.78 22.46
C ASP A 59 -3.54 0.68 21.91
N ILE A 60 -3.38 0.32 20.62
CA ILE A 60 -2.12 -0.13 19.98
C ILE A 60 -0.95 0.88 19.95
N ASN A 61 -1.13 2.10 20.46
CA ASN A 61 -0.02 3.02 20.73
C ASN A 61 0.87 2.55 21.91
N ASN A 62 0.48 1.49 22.62
CA ASN A 62 1.30 0.82 23.63
C ASN A 62 1.92 -0.47 23.10
N ILE A 63 3.26 -0.54 23.11
CA ILE A 63 4.00 -1.77 22.81
C ILE A 63 3.58 -2.86 23.81
N GLY A 64 2.90 -3.91 23.32
CA GLY A 64 2.41 -5.04 24.11
C GLY A 64 0.92 -5.01 24.49
N ALA A 65 0.12 -4.11 23.90
CA ALA A 65 -1.34 -4.10 24.07
C ALA A 65 -2.04 -5.22 23.26
N GLU A 66 -3.18 -5.70 23.77
CA GLU A 66 -4.03 -6.73 23.15
C GLU A 66 -4.82 -6.11 21.99
N PRO A 67 -5.10 -6.85 20.89
CA PRO A 67 -5.86 -6.31 19.76
C PRO A 67 -7.34 -6.13 20.12
N ASP A 68 -7.98 -5.12 19.54
CA ASP A 68 -9.43 -4.90 19.56
C ASP A 68 -10.03 -4.97 18.13
N TRP A 69 -11.35 -4.83 17.98
CA TRP A 69 -12.09 -5.00 16.74
C TRP A 69 -11.56 -4.13 15.59
N ALA A 70 -11.21 -2.85 15.84
CA ALA A 70 -10.67 -1.94 14.82
C ALA A 70 -9.20 -2.18 14.45
N ASP A 71 -8.48 -3.04 15.20
CA ASP A 71 -7.14 -3.51 14.81
C ASP A 71 -7.24 -4.70 13.85
N ILE A 72 -8.24 -5.55 14.06
CA ILE A 72 -8.47 -6.75 13.25
C ILE A 72 -9.10 -6.40 11.91
N PHE A 73 -10.00 -5.41 11.87
CA PHE A 73 -10.78 -5.05 10.68
C PHE A 73 -10.56 -3.61 10.20
N ASP A 74 -10.48 -3.41 8.89
CA ASP A 74 -10.45 -2.08 8.27
C ASP A 74 -11.85 -1.43 8.19
N ALA A 75 -11.92 -0.24 7.59
CA ALA A 75 -13.17 0.49 7.38
C ALA A 75 -14.23 -0.26 6.53
N ASN A 76 -13.81 -1.27 5.74
CA ASN A 76 -14.69 -2.10 4.93
C ASN A 76 -15.07 -3.43 5.62
N GLY A 77 -14.54 -3.69 6.82
CA GLY A 77 -14.70 -4.97 7.51
C GLY A 77 -13.76 -6.08 6.99
N ALA A 78 -12.76 -5.74 6.17
CA ALA A 78 -11.75 -6.68 5.72
C ALA A 78 -10.69 -6.88 6.81
N ILE A 79 -10.13 -8.09 6.90
CA ILE A 79 -9.14 -8.43 7.92
C ILE A 79 -7.80 -7.77 7.58
N VAL A 80 -7.31 -6.90 8.46
CA VAL A 80 -5.99 -6.24 8.34
C VAL A 80 -4.90 -7.12 8.93
N ASN A 81 -5.15 -7.66 10.14
CA ASN A 81 -4.22 -8.54 10.83
C ASN A 81 -4.99 -9.47 11.77
N LEU A 82 -4.70 -10.78 11.70
CA LEU A 82 -5.32 -11.76 12.59
C LEU A 82 -4.64 -11.85 13.96
N TYR A 83 -3.48 -11.22 14.19
CA TYR A 83 -2.74 -11.28 15.46
C TYR A 83 -2.56 -12.71 16.01
N GLY A 84 -2.27 -13.66 15.11
CA GLY A 84 -2.12 -15.08 15.42
C GLY A 84 -3.44 -15.85 15.61
N GLY A 85 -4.58 -15.25 15.30
CA GLY A 85 -5.89 -15.88 15.37
C GLY A 85 -6.13 -16.98 14.34
N ALA A 86 -6.96 -17.94 14.70
CA ALA A 86 -7.43 -19.03 13.84
C ALA A 86 -8.33 -18.51 12.70
N GLY A 87 -9.12 -17.47 12.94
CA GLY A 87 -9.96 -16.80 11.95
C GLY A 87 -10.79 -15.66 12.55
N ALA A 88 -11.23 -14.73 11.71
CA ALA A 88 -12.09 -13.61 12.11
C ALA A 88 -13.15 -13.36 11.02
N VAL A 89 -14.28 -12.75 11.38
CA VAL A 89 -15.30 -12.29 10.43
C VAL A 89 -15.99 -11.03 10.92
N PHE A 90 -16.08 -10.05 10.04
CA PHE A 90 -16.94 -8.89 10.16
C PHE A 90 -18.24 -9.17 9.42
N ILE A 91 -19.38 -8.96 10.09
CA ILE A 91 -20.71 -9.24 9.56
C ILE A 91 -21.46 -7.92 9.50
N LYS A 92 -21.57 -7.37 8.29
CA LYS A 92 -22.38 -6.19 8.01
C LYS A 92 -23.80 -6.61 7.66
N ASP A 93 -24.78 -5.96 8.25
CA ASP A 93 -26.19 -6.14 7.92
C ASP A 93 -26.77 -4.92 7.18
N ASP A 94 -27.83 -5.17 6.40
CA ASP A 94 -28.56 -4.13 5.67
C ASP A 94 -29.63 -3.50 6.58
N VAL A 95 -29.36 -2.32 7.14
CA VAL A 95 -30.34 -1.63 7.99
C VAL A 95 -31.50 -1.03 7.20
N ALA A 96 -32.74 -1.15 7.71
CA ALA A 96 -33.93 -0.55 7.07
C ALA A 96 -33.89 0.99 7.04
N ILE A 97 -33.06 1.60 7.89
CA ILE A 97 -32.95 3.06 8.06
C ILE A 97 -31.89 3.62 7.12
N GLY A 98 -32.32 4.36 6.09
CA GLY A 98 -31.44 4.98 5.10
C GLY A 98 -31.42 4.23 3.76
N ALA A 99 -31.46 2.89 3.78
CA ALA A 99 -31.55 2.04 2.58
C ALA A 99 -33.00 1.86 2.04
N LEU A 100 -34.00 2.33 2.80
CA LEU A 100 -35.45 2.20 2.57
C LEU A 100 -36.03 0.78 2.72
N GLU A 101 -35.22 -0.29 2.62
CA GLU A 101 -35.63 -1.68 2.87
C GLU A 101 -34.48 -2.54 3.40
N ASP A 102 -34.77 -3.44 4.35
CA ASP A 102 -33.87 -4.49 4.85
C ASP A 102 -34.07 -5.76 4.00
N ARG A 103 -32.98 -6.42 3.58
CA ARG A 103 -33.01 -7.53 2.61
C ARG A 103 -32.91 -8.92 3.23
N THR A 104 -32.70 -9.02 4.54
CA THR A 104 -32.26 -10.23 5.25
C THR A 104 -33.18 -10.55 6.43
N VAL A 105 -34.48 -10.60 6.16
CA VAL A 105 -35.51 -10.91 7.17
C VAL A 105 -36.01 -12.34 7.04
N PHE A 106 -36.12 -13.06 8.16
CA PHE A 106 -36.75 -14.38 8.21
C PHE A 106 -38.25 -14.34 7.90
N VAL A 107 -38.69 -15.21 6.99
CA VAL A 107 -40.11 -15.46 6.73
C VAL A 107 -40.58 -16.79 7.33
N ASN A 108 -41.91 -16.95 7.45
CA ASN A 108 -42.57 -18.04 8.18
C ASN A 108 -42.25 -18.06 9.70
N ASP A 109 -42.55 -19.18 10.37
CA ASP A 109 -42.30 -19.41 11.79
C ASP A 109 -40.86 -19.94 12.06
N ALA A 110 -39.86 -19.39 11.34
CA ALA A 110 -38.45 -19.77 11.50
C ALA A 110 -37.99 -19.55 12.96
N SER A 111 -37.39 -20.58 13.55
CA SER A 111 -36.92 -20.58 14.94
C SER A 111 -35.67 -21.44 15.08
N LEU A 112 -34.95 -21.30 16.20
CA LEU A 112 -33.77 -22.13 16.49
C LEU A 112 -34.09 -23.62 16.67
N HIS A 113 -35.35 -24.01 16.85
CA HIS A 113 -35.75 -25.42 16.86
C HIS A 113 -35.97 -26.01 15.46
N THR A 114 -36.24 -25.20 14.44
CA THR A 114 -36.42 -25.70 13.07
C THR A 114 -35.08 -25.78 12.34
N SER A 115 -34.99 -26.66 11.33
CA SER A 115 -33.77 -26.84 10.52
C SER A 115 -33.47 -25.58 9.70
N PRO A 116 -32.19 -25.24 9.51
CA PRO A 116 -31.81 -24.17 8.59
C PRO A 116 -32.40 -24.35 7.19
N SER A 117 -32.35 -25.56 6.60
CA SER A 117 -32.93 -25.81 5.27
C SER A 117 -34.46 -25.62 5.16
N SER A 118 -35.17 -25.47 6.29
CA SER A 118 -36.60 -25.19 6.30
C SER A 118 -36.92 -23.69 6.41
N TRP A 119 -35.90 -22.86 6.59
CA TRP A 119 -36.07 -21.42 6.71
C TRP A 119 -36.11 -20.76 5.34
N GLN A 120 -36.82 -19.65 5.32
CA GLN A 120 -36.95 -18.80 4.15
C GLN A 120 -36.66 -17.37 4.57
N TRP A 121 -36.29 -16.55 3.60
CA TRP A 121 -35.97 -15.14 3.81
C TRP A 121 -36.63 -14.25 2.77
N ASN A 122 -36.77 -12.97 3.09
CA ASN A 122 -37.31 -11.97 2.17
C ASN A 122 -36.84 -10.56 2.54
N THR A 123 -37.14 -9.60 1.67
CA THR A 123 -36.93 -8.17 1.88
C THR A 123 -38.13 -7.55 2.60
N ASN A 124 -37.88 -6.72 3.61
CA ASN A 124 -38.88 -6.00 4.38
C ASN A 124 -38.58 -4.48 4.43
N PRO A 125 -39.40 -3.64 3.78
CA PRO A 125 -39.26 -2.19 3.83
C PRO A 125 -39.60 -1.56 5.20
N ASP A 126 -40.32 -2.28 6.04
CA ASP A 126 -40.89 -1.75 7.29
C ASP A 126 -40.35 -2.48 8.53
N LEU A 127 -39.11 -3.00 8.49
CA LEU A 127 -38.53 -3.63 9.67
C LEU A 127 -38.43 -2.60 10.81
N LEU A 128 -38.88 -3.01 12.00
CA LEU A 128 -38.81 -2.13 13.17
C LEU A 128 -37.33 -1.98 13.57
N PRO A 129 -36.82 -0.74 13.76
CA PRO A 129 -35.44 -0.49 14.20
C PRO A 129 -35.03 -1.25 15.48
N GLN A 130 -36.02 -1.69 16.25
CA GLN A 130 -35.90 -2.42 17.49
C GLN A 130 -35.45 -3.88 17.32
N VAL A 131 -35.41 -4.40 16.10
CA VAL A 131 -35.03 -5.79 15.77
C VAL A 131 -34.14 -5.85 14.54
N ASP A 132 -33.63 -4.71 14.11
CA ASP A 132 -32.72 -4.51 12.98
C ASP A 132 -31.27 -4.48 13.51
N LEU A 133 -30.42 -5.39 13.04
CA LEU A 133 -29.00 -5.52 13.41
C LEU A 133 -28.14 -4.59 12.54
N SER A 134 -27.04 -4.07 13.09
CA SER A 134 -26.14 -3.19 12.32
C SER A 134 -24.88 -3.94 11.89
N ASN A 135 -24.01 -4.21 12.86
CA ASN A 135 -22.76 -4.90 12.63
C ASN A 135 -22.55 -5.95 13.73
N ALA A 136 -21.89 -7.04 13.38
CA ALA A 136 -21.45 -8.05 14.33
C ALA A 136 -20.07 -8.59 13.96
N TYR A 137 -19.41 -9.20 14.92
CA TYR A 137 -18.02 -9.62 14.78
C TYR A 137 -17.82 -10.96 15.45
N ALA A 138 -16.95 -11.79 14.90
CA ALA A 138 -16.42 -12.94 15.61
C ALA A 138 -14.93 -13.10 15.33
N TYR A 139 -14.18 -13.40 16.39
CA TYR A 139 -12.74 -13.62 16.33
C TYR A 139 -12.39 -14.88 17.11
N PHE A 140 -11.55 -15.73 16.53
CA PHE A 140 -11.14 -17.01 17.10
C PHE A 140 -9.64 -17.02 17.25
N LYS A 141 -9.14 -17.24 18.47
CA LYS A 141 -7.70 -17.27 18.76
C LYS A 141 -7.36 -18.47 19.65
N PRO A 142 -6.41 -19.32 19.26
CA PRO A 142 -5.89 -20.33 20.17
C PRO A 142 -5.03 -19.67 21.25
N ASN A 143 -5.17 -20.11 22.49
CA ASN A 143 -4.29 -19.68 23.58
C ASN A 143 -2.98 -20.48 23.63
N GLU A 144 -2.11 -20.17 24.61
CA GLU A 144 -0.83 -20.87 24.79
C GLU A 144 -1.00 -22.39 25.07
N ALA A 145 -2.15 -22.81 25.59
CA ALA A 145 -2.50 -24.20 25.81
C ALA A 145 -3.12 -24.88 24.57
N ASN A 146 -3.19 -24.18 23.44
CA ASN A 146 -3.85 -24.60 22.20
C ASN A 146 -5.36 -24.82 22.37
N GLU A 147 -5.97 -24.14 23.34
CA GLU A 147 -7.42 -24.09 23.52
C GLU A 147 -7.99 -22.96 22.66
N LEU A 148 -9.07 -23.24 21.93
CA LEU A 148 -9.73 -22.27 21.08
C LEU A 148 -10.58 -21.32 21.93
N VAL A 149 -10.25 -20.03 21.89
CA VAL A 149 -11.05 -18.96 22.48
C VAL A 149 -11.77 -18.21 21.37
N MET A 150 -13.05 -17.91 21.58
CA MET A 150 -13.87 -17.12 20.66
C MET A 150 -14.30 -15.84 21.35
N PHE A 151 -14.15 -14.73 20.66
CA PHE A 151 -14.69 -13.42 20.99
C PHE A 151 -15.80 -13.09 20.00
N GLY A 152 -16.87 -12.46 20.46
CA GLY A 152 -17.97 -12.02 19.62
C GLY A 152 -18.52 -10.68 20.06
N GLY A 153 -18.87 -9.83 19.10
CA GLY A 153 -19.40 -8.49 19.34
C GLY A 153 -20.68 -8.22 18.56
N PHE A 154 -21.54 -7.34 19.08
CA PHE A 154 -22.75 -6.88 18.41
C PHE A 154 -22.95 -5.37 18.59
N GLU A 155 -23.12 -4.67 17.49
CA GLU A 155 -23.67 -3.31 17.45
C GLU A 155 -25.19 -3.37 17.27
N ARG A 156 -25.92 -2.71 18.18
CA ARG A 156 -27.38 -2.70 18.20
C ARG A 156 -27.91 -1.34 17.76
N LEU A 157 -28.53 -1.30 16.58
CA LEU A 157 -29.12 -0.10 15.96
C LEU A 157 -30.04 0.69 16.92
N PHE A 158 -30.86 -0.04 17.67
CA PHE A 158 -31.75 0.54 18.67
C PHE A 158 -31.64 -0.25 19.97
N PRO A 159 -30.80 0.23 20.92
CA PRO A 159 -30.60 -0.45 22.20
C PRO A 159 -31.93 -0.75 22.90
N ALA A 160 -32.89 0.20 22.85
CA ALA A 160 -34.15 0.18 23.57
C ALA A 160 -35.26 -0.73 23.00
N GLY A 161 -34.93 -1.71 22.16
CA GLY A 161 -35.91 -2.50 21.39
C GLY A 161 -35.74 -4.01 21.39
N MET A 162 -34.51 -4.51 21.20
CA MET A 162 -34.22 -5.94 21.09
C MET A 162 -34.16 -6.59 22.46
N LYS A 163 -34.87 -7.71 22.64
CA LYS A 163 -34.76 -8.50 23.88
C LYS A 163 -33.76 -9.64 23.76
N TYR A 164 -33.56 -10.17 22.55
CA TYR A 164 -32.67 -11.28 22.27
C TYR A 164 -31.88 -11.05 20.99
N VAL A 165 -30.57 -11.25 21.09
CA VAL A 165 -29.64 -11.38 19.95
C VAL A 165 -28.96 -12.73 20.10
N HIS A 166 -28.70 -13.39 18.98
CA HIS A 166 -28.01 -14.67 18.99
C HIS A 166 -26.96 -14.74 17.90
N MET A 167 -25.89 -15.49 18.18
CA MET A 167 -24.85 -15.86 17.22
C MET A 167 -24.76 -17.37 17.18
N GLU A 168 -24.99 -17.93 16.00
CA GLU A 168 -24.87 -19.35 15.71
C GLU A 168 -23.62 -19.57 14.86
N VAL A 169 -22.72 -20.43 15.34
CA VAL A 169 -21.43 -20.71 14.72
C VAL A 169 -21.42 -22.16 14.27
N ASN A 170 -21.24 -22.38 12.97
CA ASN A 170 -21.52 -23.67 12.34
C ASN A 170 -20.28 -24.21 11.62
N GLN A 171 -20.05 -25.51 11.74
CA GLN A 171 -18.98 -26.22 11.05
C GLN A 171 -19.29 -26.43 9.57
N GLN A 172 -20.56 -26.56 9.21
CA GLN A 172 -21.00 -26.56 7.81
C GLN A 172 -21.35 -25.16 7.33
N VAL A 173 -21.31 -24.98 6.01
CA VAL A 173 -21.79 -23.76 5.38
C VAL A 173 -23.31 -23.71 5.49
N ILE A 174 -23.83 -22.79 6.32
CA ILE A 174 -25.21 -22.33 6.23
C ILE A 174 -25.20 -21.08 5.35
N ALA A 175 -25.84 -21.17 4.19
CA ALA A 175 -25.86 -20.10 3.20
C ALA A 175 -27.28 -19.86 2.68
N LEU A 176 -27.48 -18.76 1.97
CA LEU A 176 -28.68 -18.53 1.18
C LEU A 176 -28.53 -19.25 -0.16
N ASP A 177 -29.62 -19.79 -0.67
CA ASP A 177 -29.69 -20.33 -2.04
C ASP A 177 -29.36 -19.28 -3.12
N LYS A 178 -29.46 -18.00 -2.77
CA LYS A 178 -29.15 -16.84 -3.60
C LYS A 178 -28.76 -15.62 -2.75
N ALA A 179 -27.92 -14.74 -3.30
CA ALA A 179 -27.60 -13.47 -2.66
C ALA A 179 -28.83 -12.53 -2.53
N PRO A 180 -28.97 -11.76 -1.44
CA PRO A 180 -30.02 -10.75 -1.29
C PRO A 180 -29.96 -9.66 -2.39
N ALA A 181 -31.09 -9.12 -2.87
CA ALA A 181 -32.47 -9.33 -2.44
C ALA A 181 -33.15 -10.57 -3.07
N CYS A 182 -34.17 -11.09 -2.37
CA CYS A 182 -34.91 -12.31 -2.74
C CYS A 182 -35.53 -12.23 -4.16
N GLY A 183 -36.23 -11.13 -4.47
CA GLY A 183 -36.86 -10.91 -5.79
C GLY A 183 -38.03 -11.86 -6.09
N ASN A 184 -38.38 -12.03 -7.37
CA ASN A 184 -39.41 -12.98 -7.83
C ASN A 184 -38.73 -14.25 -8.35
N ASP A 185 -38.30 -15.15 -7.48
CA ASP A 185 -37.68 -16.40 -7.93
C ASP A 185 -38.70 -17.30 -8.68
N GLN A 186 -38.29 -17.77 -9.86
CA GLN A 186 -39.03 -18.72 -10.72
C GLN A 186 -38.10 -19.87 -11.20
N THR A 187 -36.91 -20.03 -10.61
CA THR A 187 -35.84 -20.87 -11.17
C THR A 187 -35.25 -21.91 -10.24
N GLY A 188 -35.77 -22.09 -9.03
CA GLY A 188 -35.50 -23.31 -8.27
C GLY A 188 -35.93 -24.54 -9.07
N GLY A 189 -35.04 -25.54 -9.17
CA GLY A 189 -35.22 -26.75 -9.98
C GLY A 189 -36.55 -27.47 -9.71
N GLY A 190 -36.89 -28.43 -10.59
CA GLY A 190 -38.24 -28.99 -10.85
C GLY A 190 -39.09 -29.60 -9.71
N SER A 191 -38.93 -29.19 -8.46
CA SER A 191 -39.81 -29.44 -7.32
C SER A 191 -40.02 -28.21 -6.42
N ASP A 192 -39.49 -27.04 -6.79
CA ASP A 192 -39.58 -25.84 -5.96
C ASP A 192 -41.02 -25.27 -5.89
N LEU A 193 -41.53 -25.14 -4.67
CA LEU A 193 -42.83 -24.54 -4.35
C LEU A 193 -42.68 -23.30 -3.45
N ALA A 194 -41.45 -22.84 -3.14
CA ALA A 194 -41.25 -21.66 -2.31
C ALA A 194 -39.93 -20.90 -2.61
N PRO A 195 -40.01 -19.61 -3.01
CA PRO A 195 -38.83 -18.80 -3.33
C PRO A 195 -38.01 -18.42 -2.08
N CYS A 196 -36.67 -18.38 -2.20
CA CYS A 196 -35.70 -17.82 -1.25
C CYS A 196 -35.52 -18.60 0.06
N GLU A 197 -34.77 -19.70 -0.01
CA GLU A 197 -34.54 -20.64 1.09
C GLU A 197 -33.10 -20.57 1.63
N PHE A 198 -32.92 -21.04 2.87
CA PHE A 198 -31.60 -21.32 3.41
C PHE A 198 -31.14 -22.71 2.95
N THR A 199 -29.83 -22.88 2.86
CA THR A 199 -29.13 -24.12 2.55
C THR A 199 -28.19 -24.49 3.69
N GLY A 200 -27.84 -25.77 3.78
CA GLY A 200 -27.00 -26.31 4.87
C GLY A 200 -27.79 -26.78 6.08
N GLU A 201 -27.09 -27.47 6.99
CA GLU A 201 -27.66 -28.06 8.21
C GLU A 201 -26.68 -27.96 9.37
N ARG A 202 -27.22 -28.06 10.59
CA ARG A 202 -26.41 -28.10 11.82
C ARG A 202 -25.69 -29.43 11.99
N THR A 203 -24.47 -29.37 12.46
CA THR A 203 -23.61 -30.50 12.78
C THR A 203 -23.34 -30.58 14.29
N GLU A 204 -23.05 -31.78 14.80
CA GLU A 204 -22.71 -31.97 16.21
C GLU A 204 -21.54 -31.05 16.62
N ASN A 205 -21.66 -30.37 17.75
CA ASN A 205 -20.75 -29.34 18.27
C ASN A 205 -20.85 -27.95 17.61
N ASP A 206 -21.81 -27.70 16.72
CA ASP A 206 -22.16 -26.31 16.38
C ASP A 206 -22.61 -25.57 17.62
N LEU A 207 -22.25 -24.29 17.73
CA LEU A 207 -22.45 -23.48 18.93
C LEU A 207 -23.51 -22.41 18.72
N LEU A 208 -24.22 -22.10 19.79
CA LEU A 208 -25.17 -21.01 19.85
C LEU A 208 -24.93 -20.19 21.11
N PHE A 209 -24.74 -18.89 20.90
CA PHE A 209 -24.64 -17.87 21.93
C PHE A 209 -25.93 -17.06 21.92
N LEU A 210 -26.68 -17.10 23.01
CA LEU A 210 -27.94 -16.38 23.16
C LEU A 210 -27.82 -15.32 24.25
N LEU A 211 -27.87 -14.05 23.83
CA LEU A 211 -27.77 -12.89 24.69
C LEU A 211 -29.18 -12.35 24.96
N SER A 212 -29.44 -11.96 26.21
CA SER A 212 -30.72 -11.39 26.62
C SER A 212 -30.55 -10.04 27.29
N TYR A 213 -31.41 -9.08 26.91
CA TYR A 213 -31.36 -7.71 27.40
C TYR A 213 -32.60 -7.34 28.21
N GLY A 214 -32.36 -6.63 29.31
CA GLY A 214 -33.38 -6.24 30.29
C GLY A 214 -33.87 -4.81 30.11
N ARG A 215 -34.40 -4.21 31.19
CA ARG A 215 -34.82 -2.80 31.18
C ARG A 215 -33.60 -1.90 31.02
N ARG A 216 -33.70 -0.89 30.15
CA ARG A 216 -32.59 0.01 29.79
C ARG A 216 -31.42 -0.71 29.13
N ASN A 217 -31.67 -1.89 28.56
CA ASN A 217 -30.77 -2.57 27.60
C ASN A 217 -29.51 -3.18 28.20
N VAL A 218 -29.48 -3.23 29.52
CA VAL A 218 -28.49 -3.93 30.33
C VAL A 218 -28.54 -5.41 30.00
N LEU A 219 -27.36 -6.00 29.76
CA LEU A 219 -27.21 -7.43 29.57
C LEU A 219 -27.72 -8.19 30.81
N THR A 220 -28.67 -9.10 30.59
CA THR A 220 -29.28 -9.88 31.66
C THR A 220 -28.64 -11.26 31.78
N TYR A 221 -28.31 -11.89 30.66
CA TYR A 221 -27.54 -13.13 30.64
C TYR A 221 -26.99 -13.42 29.24
N VAL A 222 -25.96 -14.27 29.20
CA VAL A 222 -25.50 -15.00 28.01
C VAL A 222 -25.68 -16.48 28.29
N GLU A 223 -26.39 -17.20 27.42
CA GLU A 223 -26.50 -18.66 27.46
C GLU A 223 -25.74 -19.26 26.28
N THR A 224 -24.95 -20.30 26.55
CA THR A 224 -24.24 -21.06 25.51
C THR A 224 -24.86 -22.43 25.35
N TYR A 225 -25.00 -22.87 24.11
CA TYR A 225 -25.54 -24.16 23.73
C TYR A 225 -24.64 -24.83 22.71
N ARG A 226 -24.63 -26.17 22.71
CA ARG A 226 -24.10 -26.97 21.59
C ARG A 226 -25.21 -27.75 20.92
N TRP A 227 -25.09 -27.95 19.61
CA TRP A 227 -25.92 -28.91 18.91
C TRP A 227 -25.42 -30.33 19.19
N ASN A 228 -26.28 -31.21 19.69
CA ASN A 228 -25.92 -32.61 19.97
C ASN A 228 -26.23 -33.58 18.80
N GLY A 229 -26.49 -33.03 17.61
CA GLY A 229 -26.96 -33.76 16.43
C GLY A 229 -28.49 -33.83 16.28
N SER A 230 -29.26 -33.44 17.30
CA SER A 230 -30.73 -33.44 17.23
C SER A 230 -31.42 -32.27 17.92
N ALA A 231 -30.78 -31.67 18.93
CA ALA A 231 -31.30 -30.54 19.67
C ALA A 231 -30.17 -29.73 20.30
N TRP A 232 -30.49 -28.48 20.65
CA TRP A 232 -29.63 -27.62 21.45
C TRP A 232 -29.52 -28.13 22.89
N GLU A 233 -28.30 -28.47 23.30
CA GLU A 233 -27.93 -28.83 24.67
C GLU A 233 -27.31 -27.61 25.36
N PHE A 234 -27.85 -27.24 26.52
CA PHE A 234 -27.34 -26.14 27.33
C PHE A 234 -25.97 -26.47 27.92
N LEU A 235 -25.00 -25.56 27.79
CA LEU A 235 -23.64 -25.71 28.29
C LEU A 235 -23.38 -24.81 29.50
N ALA A 236 -23.49 -23.49 29.32
CA ALA A 236 -23.20 -22.53 30.38
C ALA A 236 -24.13 -21.31 30.34
N ARG A 237 -24.18 -20.59 31.47
CA ARG A 237 -24.85 -19.30 31.58
C ARG A 237 -24.00 -18.34 32.40
N LEU A 238 -23.81 -17.13 31.85
CA LEU A 238 -23.41 -15.93 32.58
C LEU A 238 -24.68 -15.13 32.91
N THR A 239 -24.79 -14.62 34.14
CA THR A 239 -25.91 -13.76 34.55
C THR A 239 -25.42 -12.35 34.79
N GLY A 240 -25.92 -11.38 34.03
CA GLY A 240 -25.39 -10.02 33.99
C GLY A 240 -24.12 -9.91 33.14
N GLU A 241 -23.36 -8.87 33.42
CA GLU A 241 -22.01 -8.61 32.86
C GLU A 241 -20.91 -9.12 33.80
N GLY A 242 -19.69 -9.23 33.27
CA GLY A 242 -18.54 -9.83 33.93
C GLY A 242 -18.32 -11.27 33.47
N CYS A 243 -17.65 -12.05 34.29
CA CYS A 243 -17.30 -13.43 33.96
C CYS A 243 -17.97 -14.46 34.89
N ASN A 244 -18.13 -15.68 34.38
CA ASN A 244 -18.59 -16.80 35.22
C ASN A 244 -17.48 -17.23 36.20
N ALA A 245 -17.79 -18.12 37.16
CA ALA A 245 -16.82 -18.49 38.21
C ALA A 245 -15.57 -19.23 37.69
N GLN A 246 -15.63 -19.69 36.44
CA GLN A 246 -14.57 -20.39 35.75
C GLN A 246 -13.77 -19.46 34.82
N ASP A 247 -14.19 -18.21 34.62
CA ASP A 247 -13.67 -17.30 33.60
C ASP A 247 -13.72 -17.82 32.16
N SER A 248 -14.55 -18.83 31.92
CA SER A 248 -14.70 -19.49 30.62
C SER A 248 -15.73 -18.79 29.71
N LEU A 249 -16.48 -17.83 30.27
CA LEU A 249 -17.51 -17.05 29.61
C LEU A 249 -17.61 -15.68 30.28
N CYS A 250 -17.29 -14.65 29.52
CA CYS A 250 -17.28 -13.26 29.93
C CYS A 250 -18.13 -12.43 28.97
N ALA A 251 -18.80 -11.39 29.44
CA ALA A 251 -19.53 -10.46 28.58
C ALA A 251 -19.71 -9.08 29.20
N PHE A 252 -19.65 -8.05 28.36
CA PHE A 252 -19.64 -6.66 28.79
C PHE A 252 -20.43 -5.76 27.83
N ASN A 253 -21.08 -4.73 28.38
CA ASN A 253 -21.74 -3.68 27.60
C ASN A 253 -20.96 -2.36 27.69
N ASN A 254 -21.05 -1.55 26.64
CA ASN A 254 -20.53 -0.19 26.68
C ASN A 254 -21.42 0.73 27.56
N HIS A 255 -21.06 0.93 28.83
CA HIS A 255 -21.84 1.76 29.77
C HIS A 255 -21.84 3.27 29.44
N GLN A 256 -20.97 3.70 28.51
CA GLN A 256 -20.84 5.08 28.04
C GLN A 256 -20.84 5.10 26.50
N PRO A 257 -21.08 6.27 25.87
CA PRO A 257 -20.91 6.39 24.43
C PRO A 257 -19.46 6.09 24.02
N ILE A 258 -19.27 5.31 22.97
CA ILE A 258 -17.95 4.91 22.44
C ILE A 258 -17.83 5.27 20.96
N ASN A 259 -16.60 5.30 20.45
CA ASN A 259 -16.39 5.36 18.99
C ASN A 259 -16.81 4.02 18.39
N GLY A 260 -17.59 4.05 17.30
CA GLY A 260 -18.08 2.86 16.60
C GLY A 260 -17.06 2.19 15.69
N GLY A 261 -15.81 2.66 15.66
CA GLY A 261 -14.78 2.16 14.75
C GLY A 261 -14.79 2.84 13.38
N PRO A 262 -13.92 2.40 12.46
CA PRO A 262 -13.70 3.04 11.16
C PRO A 262 -14.80 2.75 10.11
N TRP A 263 -15.76 1.86 10.41
CA TRP A 263 -16.86 1.49 9.51
C TRP A 263 -18.14 2.31 9.77
N PRO A 264 -19.07 2.36 8.80
CA PRO A 264 -20.38 2.97 9.00
C PRO A 264 -21.15 2.31 10.16
N ASN A 265 -21.56 3.13 11.12
CA ASN A 265 -22.42 2.74 12.23
C ASN A 265 -23.79 3.39 12.06
N TYR A 266 -24.84 2.79 12.60
CA TYR A 266 -26.20 3.30 12.42
C TYR A 266 -26.93 3.50 13.74
N SER A 267 -27.84 4.47 13.71
CA SER A 267 -28.83 4.75 14.76
C SER A 267 -30.23 4.78 14.16
N ARG A 268 -31.25 4.90 15.02
CA ARG A 268 -32.65 5.12 14.59
C ARG A 268 -32.87 6.31 13.65
N THR A 269 -31.91 7.25 13.58
CA THR A 269 -32.02 8.48 12.79
C THR A 269 -31.11 8.49 11.55
N GLY A 270 -30.39 7.39 11.30
CA GLY A 270 -29.39 7.29 10.23
C GLY A 270 -27.99 7.01 10.77
N GLU A 271 -27.01 7.17 9.90
CA GLU A 271 -25.59 6.94 10.17
C GLU A 271 -25.07 7.80 11.33
N ILE A 272 -24.24 7.20 12.17
CA ILE A 272 -23.59 7.81 13.34
C ILE A 272 -22.13 7.35 13.38
N GLN A 273 -21.28 8.06 14.10
CA GLN A 273 -19.90 7.63 14.38
C GLN A 273 -19.71 7.21 15.84
N THR A 274 -20.55 7.72 16.75
CA THR A 274 -20.49 7.43 18.17
C THR A 274 -21.65 6.54 18.57
N LEU A 275 -21.36 5.30 18.95
CA LEU A 275 -22.35 4.38 19.48
C LEU A 275 -22.85 4.88 20.85
N PRO A 276 -24.17 4.90 21.09
CA PRO A 276 -24.71 5.31 22.38
C PRO A 276 -24.34 4.29 23.47
N ALA A 277 -24.43 4.71 24.73
CA ALA A 277 -24.35 3.78 25.86
C ALA A 277 -25.37 2.65 25.70
N GLU A 278 -24.94 1.43 26.03
CA GLU A 278 -25.65 0.15 25.82
C GLU A 278 -25.89 -0.18 24.33
N GLY A 279 -25.19 0.48 23.41
CA GLY A 279 -25.23 0.23 21.96
C GLY A 279 -24.39 -0.95 21.49
N PHE A 280 -23.42 -1.36 22.29
CA PHE A 280 -22.45 -2.39 21.96
C PHE A 280 -22.35 -3.41 23.09
N THR A 281 -22.28 -4.67 22.72
CA THR A 281 -22.04 -5.80 23.63
C THR A 281 -21.00 -6.70 23.02
N GLU A 282 -20.03 -7.10 23.81
CA GLU A 282 -19.08 -8.14 23.45
C GLU A 282 -19.02 -9.23 24.51
N PHE A 283 -18.55 -10.40 24.09
CA PHE A 283 -18.39 -11.55 24.94
C PHE A 283 -17.22 -12.41 24.47
N GLY A 284 -16.61 -13.11 25.42
CA GLY A 284 -15.56 -14.09 25.16
C GLY A 284 -15.92 -15.43 25.75
N VAL A 285 -15.49 -16.50 25.10
CA VAL A 285 -15.75 -17.87 25.52
C VAL A 285 -14.59 -18.81 25.19
N ASN A 286 -14.18 -19.64 26.15
CA ASN A 286 -13.24 -20.74 25.89
C ASN A 286 -14.03 -21.92 25.27
N VAL A 287 -13.99 -22.02 23.94
CA VAL A 287 -14.72 -23.03 23.16
C VAL A 287 -14.21 -24.42 23.47
N SER A 288 -12.89 -24.59 23.55
CA SER A 288 -12.29 -25.89 23.86
C SER A 288 -12.74 -26.40 25.22
N GLU A 289 -12.77 -25.56 26.26
CA GLU A 289 -13.26 -25.96 27.58
C GLU A 289 -14.73 -26.39 27.52
N LEU A 290 -15.59 -25.57 26.88
CA LEU A 290 -17.01 -25.86 26.72
C LEU A 290 -17.28 -27.18 26.00
N LEU A 291 -16.46 -27.51 25.00
CA LEU A 291 -16.57 -28.72 24.21
C LEU A 291 -15.68 -29.87 24.72
N LYS A 292 -15.09 -29.75 25.92
CA LYS A 292 -14.25 -30.77 26.58
C LYS A 292 -13.03 -31.18 25.74
N GLY A 293 -12.33 -30.19 25.20
CA GLY A 293 -11.10 -30.31 24.42
C GLY A 293 -11.29 -30.45 22.92
N ALA A 294 -12.53 -30.36 22.41
CA ALA A 294 -12.76 -30.36 20.97
C ALA A 294 -12.43 -28.98 20.37
N THR A 295 -11.70 -28.98 19.25
CA THR A 295 -11.28 -27.79 18.49
C THR A 295 -11.84 -27.87 17.07
N PRO A 296 -13.17 -27.67 16.89
CA PRO A 296 -13.82 -27.76 15.59
C PRO A 296 -13.36 -26.63 14.66
N CYS A 297 -13.63 -26.80 13.37
CA CYS A 297 -13.43 -25.76 12.37
C CYS A 297 -14.78 -25.18 11.96
N TYR A 298 -15.02 -23.92 12.28
CA TYR A 298 -16.24 -23.24 11.89
C TYR A 298 -16.08 -22.57 10.54
N GLN A 299 -17.14 -22.61 9.74
CA GLN A 299 -17.18 -22.07 8.38
C GLN A 299 -18.16 -20.90 8.23
N THR A 300 -19.20 -20.86 9.07
CA THR A 300 -20.20 -19.78 9.01
C THR A 300 -20.58 -19.28 10.39
N VAL A 301 -20.74 -17.96 10.49
CA VAL A 301 -21.32 -17.28 11.64
C VAL A 301 -22.62 -16.64 11.17
N ARG A 302 -23.73 -17.00 11.79
CA ARG A 302 -25.01 -16.32 11.59
C ARG A 302 -25.35 -15.55 12.84
N VAL A 303 -25.69 -14.28 12.68
CA VAL A 303 -26.29 -13.49 13.75
C VAL A 303 -27.77 -13.30 13.46
N GLY A 304 -28.57 -13.12 14.51
CA GLY A 304 -29.99 -12.86 14.34
C GLY A 304 -30.68 -12.29 15.56
N SER A 305 -31.85 -11.70 15.35
CA SER A 305 -32.60 -10.99 16.38
C SER A 305 -34.00 -11.56 16.61
N SER A 306 -34.55 -11.32 17.81
CA SER A 306 -35.94 -11.67 18.13
C SER A 306 -36.50 -10.89 19.33
N PHE A 307 -37.83 -10.71 19.36
CA PHE A 307 -38.53 -10.12 20.50
C PHE A 307 -38.68 -11.08 21.69
N ASP A 308 -38.77 -12.37 21.42
CA ASP A 308 -38.93 -13.42 22.43
C ASP A 308 -37.94 -14.54 22.19
N LYS A 309 -37.69 -15.35 23.22
CA LYS A 309 -36.62 -16.34 23.21
C LYS A 309 -36.76 -17.27 21.97
N PRO A 310 -35.79 -17.29 21.03
CA PRO A 310 -36.01 -17.76 19.65
C PRO A 310 -36.00 -19.28 19.46
N PHE A 311 -36.12 -20.08 20.54
CA PHE A 311 -36.23 -21.53 20.41
C PHE A 311 -37.55 -21.93 19.75
N VAL A 312 -38.67 -21.43 20.27
CA VAL A 312 -40.03 -21.71 19.75
C VAL A 312 -40.71 -20.47 19.19
N ASN A 313 -40.08 -19.31 19.34
CA ASN A 313 -40.60 -18.04 18.84
C ASN A 313 -39.88 -17.66 17.56
N LYS A 314 -40.58 -16.90 16.73
CA LYS A 314 -40.11 -16.45 15.42
C LYS A 314 -38.84 -15.58 15.56
N MET A 315 -37.80 -15.96 14.82
CA MET A 315 -36.64 -15.10 14.51
C MET A 315 -37.04 -14.07 13.47
N ILE A 316 -36.44 -12.89 13.53
CA ILE A 316 -36.89 -11.75 12.73
C ILE A 316 -35.84 -11.39 11.69
N ASP A 317 -34.68 -10.98 12.14
CA ASP A 317 -33.61 -10.45 11.29
C ASP A 317 -32.36 -11.34 11.38
N PHE A 318 -31.52 -11.33 10.34
CA PHE A 318 -30.26 -12.06 10.31
C PHE A 318 -29.19 -11.42 9.43
N ALA A 319 -27.94 -11.72 9.77
CA ALA A 319 -26.82 -11.54 8.86
C ALA A 319 -25.90 -12.76 8.88
N LEU A 320 -25.18 -12.97 7.77
CA LEU A 320 -24.31 -14.12 7.56
C LEU A 320 -22.87 -13.67 7.30
N GLY A 321 -21.93 -14.32 7.97
CA GLY A 321 -20.50 -14.19 7.76
C GLY A 321 -19.85 -15.54 7.46
N HIS A 322 -18.81 -15.52 6.64
CA HIS A 322 -17.99 -16.69 6.33
C HIS A 322 -16.66 -16.66 7.07
N LEU A 323 -16.22 -17.81 7.57
CA LEU A 323 -14.96 -18.01 8.28
C LEU A 323 -14.04 -18.94 7.49
N SER A 324 -12.74 -18.61 7.48
CA SER A 324 -11.67 -19.50 7.00
C SER A 324 -10.76 -19.91 8.16
N MET A 325 -11.23 -20.84 8.99
CA MET A 325 -10.46 -21.33 10.15
C MET A 325 -9.50 -22.47 9.80
N CYS A 326 -9.92 -23.33 8.87
CA CYS A 326 -9.22 -24.56 8.55
C CYS A 326 -9.14 -24.77 7.05
N ASP A 327 -8.02 -25.33 6.62
CA ASP A 327 -7.67 -25.45 5.21
C ASP A 327 -6.68 -26.60 4.99
N ALA A 328 -6.48 -27.01 3.74
CA ALA A 328 -5.53 -28.04 3.37
C ALA A 328 -4.88 -27.74 2.01
N GLY A 329 -3.61 -28.13 1.86
CA GLY A 329 -2.81 -27.87 0.66
C GLY A 329 -2.20 -29.16 0.10
N ILE A 330 -2.05 -29.22 -1.23
CA ILE A 330 -1.31 -30.29 -1.92
C ILE A 330 -0.40 -29.68 -2.97
N SER A 331 0.83 -30.17 -3.06
CA SER A 331 1.75 -29.84 -4.15
C SER A 331 2.47 -31.11 -4.62
N ILE A 332 2.97 -31.08 -5.86
CA ILE A 332 3.71 -32.20 -6.47
C ILE A 332 5.00 -31.66 -7.09
N SER A 333 6.11 -32.36 -6.83
CA SER A 333 7.42 -32.00 -7.38
C SER A 333 7.42 -32.03 -8.90
N GLU A 334 8.39 -31.34 -9.51
CA GLU A 334 8.48 -31.26 -10.97
C GLU A 334 8.66 -32.60 -11.68
N GLY A 335 8.29 -32.60 -12.95
CA GLY A 335 8.46 -33.73 -13.86
C GLY A 335 9.89 -33.82 -14.40
N GLY A 336 10.03 -34.19 -15.68
CA GLY A 336 11.34 -34.20 -16.35
C GLY A 336 11.45 -35.29 -17.42
N VAL A 337 12.66 -35.48 -17.95
CA VAL A 337 12.94 -36.43 -19.04
C VAL A 337 13.73 -37.63 -18.54
N ASN A 338 13.22 -38.85 -18.77
CA ASN A 338 13.91 -40.10 -18.48
C ASN A 338 14.11 -40.93 -19.75
N GLU A 339 15.11 -41.80 -19.77
CA GLU A 339 15.17 -42.89 -20.75
C GLU A 339 13.97 -43.84 -20.53
N VAL A 340 13.43 -44.41 -21.60
CA VAL A 340 12.36 -45.44 -21.49
C VAL A 340 12.74 -46.52 -20.49
N ALA A 341 11.75 -46.99 -19.74
CA ALA A 341 11.89 -47.95 -18.64
C ALA A 341 12.70 -47.45 -17.41
N ASN A 342 13.14 -46.19 -17.35
CA ASN A 342 13.65 -45.58 -16.12
C ASN A 342 12.56 -44.77 -15.41
N ALA A 343 12.26 -45.16 -14.18
CA ALA A 343 11.20 -44.55 -13.39
C ALA A 343 11.59 -43.18 -12.81
N HIS A 344 10.62 -42.29 -12.64
CA HIS A 344 10.76 -40.98 -12.01
C HIS A 344 9.95 -40.92 -10.72
N ALA A 345 10.54 -40.37 -9.67
CA ALA A 345 9.90 -40.21 -8.37
C ALA A 345 9.31 -38.79 -8.26
N PHE A 346 8.00 -38.70 -8.12
CA PHE A 346 7.29 -37.47 -7.76
C PHE A 346 7.10 -37.44 -6.25
N THR A 347 7.62 -36.40 -5.59
CA THR A 347 7.33 -36.11 -4.18
C THR A 347 6.07 -35.26 -4.11
N VAL A 348 5.03 -35.80 -3.48
CA VAL A 348 3.78 -35.09 -3.18
C VAL A 348 3.85 -34.61 -1.74
N THR A 349 3.60 -33.33 -1.50
CA THR A 349 3.52 -32.73 -0.17
C THR A 349 2.08 -32.36 0.13
N VAL A 350 1.57 -32.78 1.29
CA VAL A 350 0.24 -32.45 1.78
C VAL A 350 0.38 -31.72 3.12
N THR A 351 -0.26 -30.57 3.23
CA THR A 351 -0.33 -29.76 4.46
C THR A 351 -1.77 -29.57 4.90
N LYS A 352 -1.97 -29.29 6.18
CA LYS A 352 -3.27 -28.95 6.74
C LYS A 352 -3.15 -27.90 7.83
N LYS A 353 -4.22 -27.13 8.00
CA LYS A 353 -4.45 -26.15 9.05
C LYS A 353 -5.75 -26.53 9.76
N ASP A 354 -5.68 -27.02 10.98
CA ASP A 354 -6.87 -27.34 11.80
C ASP A 354 -6.56 -27.29 13.30
N GLY A 355 -7.54 -27.57 14.15
CA GLY A 355 -7.33 -27.57 15.60
C GLY A 355 -6.25 -28.53 16.10
N SER A 356 -5.95 -29.63 15.37
CA SER A 356 -4.86 -30.55 15.72
C SER A 356 -3.47 -29.95 15.45
N THR A 357 -3.38 -28.93 14.59
CA THR A 357 -2.15 -28.20 14.26
C THR A 357 -2.06 -26.84 14.97
N GLY A 358 -2.99 -26.57 15.90
CA GLY A 358 -3.14 -25.26 16.52
C GLY A 358 -3.52 -24.16 15.55
N TYR A 359 -4.28 -24.52 14.50
CA TYR A 359 -4.71 -23.62 13.44
C TYR A 359 -3.54 -22.94 12.70
N THR A 360 -2.38 -23.60 12.64
CA THR A 360 -1.24 -23.22 11.79
C THR A 360 -1.03 -24.24 10.68
N TRP A 361 -0.42 -23.83 9.57
CA TRP A 361 -0.07 -24.76 8.49
C TRP A 361 1.01 -25.74 8.95
N GLN A 362 0.65 -27.03 9.00
CA GLN A 362 1.57 -28.10 9.37
C GLN A 362 1.47 -29.26 8.37
N PRO A 363 2.48 -30.12 8.29
CA PRO A 363 2.41 -31.30 7.44
C PRO A 363 1.26 -32.25 7.83
N ALA A 364 0.54 -32.76 6.83
CA ALA A 364 -0.56 -33.69 7.03
C ALA A 364 -0.07 -35.14 6.90
N SER A 365 0.07 -35.84 8.01
CA SER A 365 0.49 -37.24 8.06
C SER A 365 -0.66 -38.24 7.83
N ASP A 366 -0.31 -39.44 7.38
CA ASP A 366 -1.24 -40.56 7.14
C ASP A 366 -2.37 -40.23 6.13
N VAL A 367 -2.15 -39.26 5.23
CA VAL A 367 -3.08 -38.92 4.15
C VAL A 367 -2.85 -39.84 2.96
N LEU A 368 -3.92 -40.47 2.45
CA LEU A 368 -3.87 -41.28 1.24
C LEU A 368 -3.87 -40.37 0.01
N VAL A 369 -2.74 -40.31 -0.66
CA VAL A 369 -2.56 -39.64 -1.94
C VAL A 369 -2.78 -40.64 -3.06
N THR A 370 -3.59 -40.26 -4.05
CA THR A 370 -3.81 -41.02 -5.29
C THR A 370 -3.26 -40.24 -6.47
N GLY A 371 -2.25 -40.82 -7.13
CA GLY A 371 -1.67 -40.33 -8.36
C GLY A 371 -2.53 -40.64 -9.57
N THR A 372 -2.55 -39.71 -10.53
CA THR A 372 -3.10 -39.92 -11.87
C THR A 372 -1.99 -39.72 -12.88
N ALA A 373 -1.79 -40.68 -13.78
CA ALA A 373 -0.85 -40.56 -14.89
C ALA A 373 -1.61 -40.73 -16.21
N GLN A 374 -1.78 -39.64 -16.95
CA GLN A 374 -2.44 -39.63 -18.24
C GLN A 374 -1.39 -39.69 -19.35
N ALA A 375 -1.26 -40.85 -19.97
CA ALA A 375 -0.35 -41.03 -21.11
C ALA A 375 -0.73 -40.15 -22.31
N GLN A 376 0.30 -39.57 -22.93
CA GLN A 376 0.26 -38.72 -24.10
C GLN A 376 1.41 -39.12 -25.06
N ASP A 377 1.34 -38.68 -26.31
CA ASP A 377 2.42 -38.80 -27.31
C ASP A 377 3.05 -40.21 -27.46
N GLY A 378 2.27 -41.27 -27.23
CA GLY A 378 2.70 -42.67 -27.39
C GLY A 378 3.28 -43.34 -26.14
N ALA A 379 3.32 -42.66 -24.98
CA ALA A 379 3.69 -43.29 -23.71
C ALA A 379 2.63 -44.31 -23.29
N LEU A 380 3.02 -45.27 -22.45
CA LEU A 380 2.07 -46.15 -21.73
C LEU A 380 1.91 -45.77 -20.25
N ALA A 381 2.83 -44.96 -19.71
CA ALA A 381 2.88 -44.37 -18.36
C ALA A 381 2.05 -45.07 -17.26
N PHE A 382 2.72 -45.74 -16.32
CA PHE A 382 2.10 -46.43 -15.19
C PHE A 382 2.88 -46.19 -13.90
N PHE A 383 2.22 -46.35 -12.74
CA PHE A 383 2.87 -46.23 -11.44
C PHE A 383 3.58 -47.54 -11.03
N GLU A 384 4.86 -47.44 -10.66
CA GLU A 384 5.63 -48.54 -10.07
C GLU A 384 5.33 -48.66 -8.58
N GLY A 385 4.82 -49.83 -8.16
CA GLY A 385 4.46 -50.07 -6.76
C GLY A 385 3.02 -49.69 -6.39
N GLY A 386 2.25 -49.14 -7.34
CA GLY A 386 0.85 -48.74 -7.18
C GLY A 386 0.65 -47.23 -7.31
N GLU A 387 -0.58 -46.81 -7.63
CA GLU A 387 -0.94 -45.39 -7.86
C GLU A 387 -1.21 -44.60 -6.58
N THR A 388 -0.97 -45.19 -5.41
CA THR A 388 -1.30 -44.57 -4.13
C THR A 388 -0.10 -44.58 -3.18
N CYS A 389 0.09 -43.50 -2.43
CA CYS A 389 1.04 -43.44 -1.32
C CYS A 389 0.42 -42.80 -0.07
N LEU A 390 0.96 -43.11 1.10
CA LEU A 390 0.58 -42.48 2.37
C LEU A 390 1.65 -41.46 2.75
N THR A 391 1.23 -40.27 3.18
CA THR A 391 2.15 -39.22 3.65
C THR A 391 2.83 -39.59 4.97
N GLY A 392 4.13 -39.28 5.06
CA GLY A 392 4.93 -39.40 6.26
C GLY A 392 4.60 -38.33 7.31
N VAL A 393 5.36 -38.34 8.41
CA VAL A 393 5.22 -37.32 9.49
C VAL A 393 5.58 -35.90 9.03
N ASP A 394 6.32 -35.80 7.94
CA ASP A 394 6.70 -34.58 7.22
C ASP A 394 5.69 -34.20 6.13
N GLY A 395 4.55 -34.91 6.03
CA GLY A 395 3.49 -34.64 5.08
C GLY A 395 3.81 -35.03 3.64
N THR A 396 4.91 -35.74 3.40
CA THR A 396 5.34 -36.09 2.04
C THR A 396 5.09 -37.55 1.70
N CYS A 397 4.77 -37.86 0.44
CA CYS A 397 4.85 -39.22 -0.08
C CYS A 397 5.36 -39.26 -1.51
N VAL A 398 5.89 -40.41 -1.93
CA VAL A 398 6.53 -40.55 -3.23
C VAL A 398 5.70 -41.44 -4.14
N LEU A 399 5.34 -40.93 -5.31
CA LEU A 399 4.73 -41.65 -6.42
C LEU A 399 5.77 -41.87 -7.52
N THR A 400 6.01 -43.12 -7.89
CA THR A 400 7.00 -43.44 -8.92
C THR A 400 6.31 -43.79 -10.23
N VAL A 401 6.58 -43.06 -11.32
CA VAL A 401 5.96 -43.29 -12.64
C VAL A 401 7.02 -43.78 -13.64
N ASN A 402 6.67 -44.78 -14.45
CA ASN A 402 7.53 -45.30 -15.51
C ASN A 402 6.74 -45.53 -16.81
N SER A 403 7.44 -45.53 -17.95
CA SER A 403 6.89 -45.89 -19.26
C SER A 403 7.89 -46.73 -20.05
N PRO A 404 7.49 -47.87 -20.65
CA PRO A 404 8.38 -48.69 -21.48
C PRO A 404 8.39 -48.23 -22.95
N THR A 405 7.64 -47.19 -23.30
CA THR A 405 7.57 -46.61 -24.65
C THR A 405 7.84 -45.11 -24.59
N THR A 406 8.34 -44.56 -25.71
CA THR A 406 8.53 -43.12 -25.88
C THR A 406 7.22 -42.36 -25.86
N GLY A 407 7.25 -41.15 -25.32
CA GLY A 407 6.09 -40.24 -25.26
C GLY A 407 6.09 -39.47 -23.94
N SER A 408 5.01 -38.74 -23.68
CA SER A 408 4.84 -37.92 -22.49
C SER A 408 3.68 -38.43 -21.62
N ALA A 409 3.56 -37.97 -20.38
CA ALA A 409 2.37 -38.17 -19.56
C ALA A 409 2.17 -36.97 -18.64
N LEU A 410 0.91 -36.59 -18.43
CA LEU A 410 0.55 -35.64 -17.39
C LEU A 410 0.34 -36.40 -16.08
N VAL A 411 1.10 -36.03 -15.06
CA VAL A 411 1.04 -36.63 -13.73
C VAL A 411 0.48 -35.60 -12.75
N SER A 412 -0.55 -35.98 -12.02
CA SER A 412 -1.08 -35.19 -10.89
C SER A 412 -1.31 -36.09 -9.69
N ALA A 413 -1.53 -35.47 -8.53
CA ALA A 413 -1.89 -36.14 -7.31
C ALA A 413 -3.21 -35.58 -6.78
N SER A 414 -3.99 -36.43 -6.12
CA SER A 414 -5.21 -36.03 -5.43
C SER A 414 -5.23 -36.63 -4.03
N ALA A 415 -5.84 -35.94 -3.09
CA ALA A 415 -6.00 -36.40 -1.72
C ALA A 415 -7.31 -35.89 -1.13
N GLU A 416 -7.88 -36.67 -0.21
CA GLU A 416 -8.97 -36.20 0.66
C GLU A 416 -8.40 -35.97 2.04
N VAL A 417 -8.25 -34.70 2.43
CA VAL A 417 -7.69 -34.32 3.73
C VAL A 417 -8.83 -34.11 4.72
N ILE A 418 -8.83 -34.90 5.78
CA ILE A 418 -9.80 -34.74 6.88
C ILE A 418 -9.29 -33.64 7.80
N THR A 419 -10.02 -32.53 7.86
CA THR A 419 -9.82 -31.46 8.84
C THR A 419 -10.95 -31.50 9.88
N GLY A 420 -10.83 -30.69 10.93
CA GLY A 420 -11.92 -30.51 11.90
C GLY A 420 -13.21 -29.91 11.33
N GLY A 421 -13.22 -29.49 10.06
CA GLY A 421 -14.38 -28.89 9.37
C GLY A 421 -15.02 -29.77 8.31
N GLY A 422 -14.46 -30.95 8.06
CA GLY A 422 -14.92 -31.88 7.04
C GLY A 422 -13.78 -32.46 6.21
N VAL A 423 -14.12 -33.02 5.05
CA VAL A 423 -13.15 -33.57 4.08
C VAL A 423 -12.90 -32.51 3.01
N ILE A 424 -11.65 -32.10 2.85
CA ILE A 424 -11.21 -31.17 1.80
C ILE A 424 -10.61 -32.01 0.66
N PRO A 425 -11.27 -32.07 -0.51
CA PRO A 425 -10.70 -32.71 -1.69
C PRO A 425 -9.66 -31.79 -2.31
N LEU A 426 -8.47 -32.32 -2.52
CA LEU A 426 -7.33 -31.61 -3.08
C LEU A 426 -6.89 -32.28 -4.39
N VAL A 427 -6.53 -31.47 -5.37
CA VAL A 427 -5.91 -31.91 -6.62
C VAL A 427 -4.71 -31.00 -6.86
N SER A 428 -3.53 -31.60 -7.03
CA SER A 428 -2.34 -30.87 -7.39
C SER A 428 -2.43 -30.36 -8.83
N GLU A 429 -1.61 -29.37 -9.13
CA GLU A 429 -1.22 -29.04 -10.50
C GLU A 429 -0.72 -30.29 -11.26
N GLN A 430 -0.85 -30.24 -12.59
CA GLN A 430 -0.37 -31.29 -13.49
C GLN A 430 1.10 -31.06 -13.85
N ARG A 431 1.91 -32.11 -13.78
CA ARG A 431 3.33 -32.10 -14.16
C ARG A 431 3.58 -33.00 -15.36
N THR A 432 4.35 -32.52 -16.33
CA THR A 432 4.67 -33.30 -17.53
C THR A 432 5.88 -34.20 -17.29
N LYS A 433 5.73 -35.50 -17.57
CA LYS A 433 6.82 -36.49 -17.58
C LYS A 433 7.06 -37.01 -18.99
N THR A 434 8.30 -37.02 -19.45
CA THR A 434 8.65 -37.48 -20.81
C THR A 434 9.62 -38.66 -20.77
N TRP A 435 9.39 -39.66 -21.61
CA TRP A 435 10.29 -40.79 -21.85
C TRP A 435 10.78 -40.84 -23.30
N VAL A 436 12.06 -41.10 -23.50
CA VAL A 436 12.70 -41.19 -24.82
C VAL A 436 13.55 -42.47 -24.97
N ASP A 437 13.49 -43.12 -26.14
CA ASP A 437 14.17 -44.39 -26.51
C ASP A 437 15.35 -44.12 -27.46
N ALA A 438 15.83 -42.88 -27.45
CA ALA A 438 16.98 -42.46 -28.20
C ALA A 438 17.90 -41.68 -27.26
N ALA A 439 19.14 -42.13 -27.14
CA ALA A 439 20.22 -41.23 -26.78
C ALA A 439 20.46 -40.33 -28.00
N ILE A 440 19.91 -39.13 -27.97
CA ILE A 440 20.45 -38.06 -28.80
C ILE A 440 21.74 -37.64 -28.10
N ASP A 441 22.87 -38.00 -28.70
CA ASP A 441 24.11 -37.25 -28.48
C ASP A 441 23.91 -35.91 -29.19
N VAL A 442 23.29 -34.97 -28.47
CA VAL A 442 23.34 -33.56 -28.84
C VAL A 442 24.75 -33.18 -28.47
N GLY A 443 25.64 -33.12 -29.45
CA GLY A 443 26.99 -32.60 -29.20
C GLY A 443 26.84 -31.24 -28.53
N THR A 444 27.15 -31.17 -27.23
CA THR A 444 27.17 -29.99 -26.36
C THR A 444 26.57 -28.74 -27.01
N GLY A 445 25.24 -28.68 -27.08
CA GLY A 445 24.53 -27.45 -27.38
C GLY A 445 24.79 -26.51 -26.21
N LEU A 446 25.38 -25.37 -26.49
CA LEU A 446 26.20 -24.63 -25.53
C LEU A 446 25.40 -23.90 -24.44
N ASP A 447 24.08 -23.81 -24.57
CA ASP A 447 23.21 -23.23 -23.54
C ASP A 447 22.82 -24.24 -22.46
N LEU A 448 23.11 -23.92 -21.20
CA LEU A 448 22.86 -24.77 -20.03
C LEU A 448 21.56 -24.41 -19.28
N TYR A 449 20.89 -23.32 -19.66
CA TYR A 449 19.79 -22.72 -18.91
C TYR A 449 18.41 -22.87 -19.57
N GLU A 450 18.36 -23.50 -20.75
CA GLU A 450 17.15 -23.92 -21.43
C GLU A 450 16.37 -25.01 -20.64
N TYR A 451 15.04 -24.94 -20.53
CA TYR A 451 14.08 -24.10 -21.26
C TYR A 451 13.67 -22.86 -20.47
N ASN A 452 14.22 -21.68 -20.75
CA ASN A 452 13.92 -20.43 -20.06
C ASN A 452 13.23 -19.37 -20.95
N ASP A 453 12.65 -19.80 -22.07
CA ASP A 453 11.90 -18.98 -23.04
C ASP A 453 10.65 -18.24 -22.51
N GLN A 454 10.21 -18.54 -21.28
CA GLN A 454 9.00 -18.01 -20.68
C GLN A 454 9.21 -17.68 -19.20
N PRO A 455 8.51 -16.67 -18.64
CA PRO A 455 8.72 -16.27 -17.26
C PRO A 455 8.37 -17.35 -16.23
N GLU A 456 7.45 -18.26 -16.56
CA GLU A 456 7.12 -19.45 -15.76
C GLU A 456 8.27 -20.48 -15.67
N TYR A 457 9.24 -20.43 -16.59
CA TYR A 457 10.45 -21.25 -16.59
C TYR A 457 11.72 -20.42 -16.37
N ALA A 458 11.59 -19.23 -15.79
CA ALA A 458 12.73 -18.35 -15.57
C ALA A 458 13.82 -19.06 -14.73
N THR A 459 15.06 -19.01 -15.22
CA THR A 459 16.20 -19.63 -14.53
C THR A 459 16.63 -18.76 -13.34
N VAL A 460 16.85 -19.38 -12.18
CA VAL A 460 17.36 -18.66 -11.00
C VAL A 460 18.75 -18.09 -11.30
N LEU A 461 18.90 -16.77 -11.24
CA LEU A 461 20.15 -16.06 -11.45
C LEU A 461 20.87 -15.86 -10.11
N PRO A 462 22.01 -16.53 -9.85
CA PRO A 462 22.75 -16.34 -8.62
C PRO A 462 23.33 -14.92 -8.52
N THR A 463 23.16 -14.29 -7.37
CA THR A 463 23.65 -12.93 -7.12
C THR A 463 25.18 -12.88 -6.98
N GLY A 464 25.79 -11.82 -7.51
CA GLY A 464 27.24 -11.58 -7.48
C GLY A 464 28.09 -12.51 -8.36
N GLN A 465 27.47 -13.34 -9.20
CA GLN A 465 28.16 -14.30 -10.08
C GLN A 465 27.86 -14.04 -11.55
N ASP A 466 28.89 -14.20 -12.39
CA ASP A 466 28.76 -14.13 -13.83
C ASP A 466 28.28 -15.50 -14.36
N ILE A 467 27.18 -15.50 -15.11
CA ILE A 467 26.72 -16.65 -15.88
C ILE A 467 26.97 -16.42 -17.37
N SER A 468 27.09 -17.52 -18.14
CA SER A 468 27.34 -17.47 -19.58
C SER A 468 26.24 -18.26 -20.31
N SER A 469 25.49 -17.60 -21.18
CA SER A 469 24.32 -18.15 -21.89
C SER A 469 24.27 -17.68 -23.35
N TYR A 470 23.29 -18.16 -24.12
CA TYR A 470 23.17 -18.03 -25.57
C TYR A 470 21.70 -17.82 -25.97
N LEU A 471 21.43 -16.87 -26.88
CA LEU A 471 20.19 -16.93 -27.66
C LEU A 471 20.38 -17.92 -28.82
N SER A 472 19.87 -19.13 -28.63
CA SER A 472 20.10 -20.33 -29.42
C SER A 472 19.29 -20.37 -30.73
N HIS A 473 18.23 -19.57 -30.84
CA HIS A 473 17.48 -19.36 -32.08
C HIS A 473 16.86 -17.95 -32.21
N GLN A 474 16.28 -17.66 -33.39
CA GLN A 474 15.79 -16.32 -33.79
C GLN A 474 14.59 -15.77 -33.00
N ASP A 475 13.98 -16.61 -32.18
CA ASP A 475 12.78 -16.36 -31.38
C ASP A 475 13.00 -16.76 -29.90
N ASP A 476 14.27 -16.87 -29.50
CA ASP A 476 14.70 -17.29 -28.15
C ASP A 476 14.62 -16.09 -27.20
N PHE A 477 14.02 -16.31 -26.02
CA PHE A 477 13.79 -15.29 -25.00
C PHE A 477 14.24 -15.78 -23.63
N ASP A 478 15.46 -15.47 -23.22
CA ASP A 478 15.98 -15.93 -21.94
C ASP A 478 15.36 -15.17 -20.74
N PHE A 479 14.50 -15.82 -19.97
CA PHE A 479 14.04 -15.34 -18.66
C PHE A 479 14.90 -15.86 -17.51
N TYR A 480 15.21 -14.98 -16.57
CA TYR A 480 15.85 -15.29 -15.31
C TYR A 480 15.08 -14.70 -14.13
N VAL A 481 15.31 -15.18 -12.92
CA VAL A 481 14.67 -14.67 -11.70
C VAL A 481 15.69 -14.49 -10.57
N VAL A 482 15.55 -13.38 -9.83
CA VAL A 482 16.31 -13.05 -8.63
C VAL A 482 15.31 -12.85 -7.48
N HIS A 483 15.40 -13.68 -6.44
CA HIS A 483 14.62 -13.48 -5.22
C HIS A 483 15.34 -12.51 -4.28
N LEU A 484 14.62 -11.55 -3.73
CA LEU A 484 15.15 -10.55 -2.81
C LEU A 484 14.34 -10.57 -1.51
N ASP A 485 15.00 -10.87 -0.39
CA ASP A 485 14.36 -10.97 0.93
C ASP A 485 14.12 -9.58 1.58
N GLU A 486 14.97 -8.60 1.25
CA GLU A 486 14.98 -7.25 1.82
C GLU A 486 15.05 -6.20 0.71
N ILE A 487 14.64 -4.95 1.02
CA ILE A 487 14.72 -3.85 0.05
C ILE A 487 16.18 -3.71 -0.40
N SER A 488 16.41 -3.78 -1.70
CA SER A 488 17.76 -3.88 -2.26
C SER A 488 17.90 -3.04 -3.53
N MET A 489 19.11 -2.58 -3.79
CA MET A 489 19.50 -2.13 -5.12
C MET A 489 19.89 -3.35 -5.95
N LEU A 490 19.10 -3.66 -6.99
CA LEU A 490 19.39 -4.74 -7.94
C LEU A 490 20.01 -4.13 -9.20
N THR A 491 21.28 -4.43 -9.45
CA THR A 491 21.99 -4.07 -10.68
C THR A 491 22.14 -5.29 -11.57
N VAL A 492 21.59 -5.25 -12.77
CA VAL A 492 21.71 -6.34 -13.75
C VAL A 492 22.59 -5.86 -14.90
N THR A 493 23.65 -6.60 -15.19
CA THR A 493 24.62 -6.29 -16.25
C THR A 493 24.68 -7.43 -17.24
N LEU A 494 24.45 -7.12 -18.51
CA LEU A 494 24.61 -8.02 -19.65
C LEU A 494 25.82 -7.52 -20.47
N SER A 495 26.80 -8.39 -20.66
CA SER A 495 28.10 -8.04 -21.24
C SER A 495 28.64 -9.14 -22.13
N ASN A 496 29.78 -8.87 -22.78
CA ASN A 496 30.38 -9.80 -23.77
C ASN A 496 29.39 -10.15 -24.89
N LEU A 497 28.62 -9.16 -25.35
CA LEU A 497 27.55 -9.35 -26.32
C LEU A 497 28.10 -9.83 -27.66
N PRO A 498 27.61 -10.97 -28.18
CA PRO A 498 28.02 -11.50 -29.47
C PRO A 498 27.16 -11.00 -30.64
N ALA A 499 25.98 -10.43 -30.34
CA ALA A 499 25.04 -9.77 -31.23
C ALA A 499 24.24 -8.72 -30.42
N ASP A 500 23.30 -8.02 -31.06
CA ASP A 500 22.53 -6.92 -30.45
C ASP A 500 21.44 -7.50 -29.54
N TYR A 501 21.74 -7.58 -28.25
CA TYR A 501 20.89 -8.15 -27.21
C TYR A 501 20.55 -7.10 -26.16
N ASP A 502 19.30 -7.09 -25.74
CA ASP A 502 18.68 -6.10 -24.87
C ASP A 502 18.24 -6.72 -23.54
N LEU A 503 17.95 -5.86 -22.56
CA LEU A 503 17.68 -6.25 -21.17
C LEU A 503 16.42 -5.55 -20.61
N LEU A 504 15.53 -6.33 -19.99
CA LEU A 504 14.35 -5.84 -19.24
C LEU A 504 14.31 -6.47 -17.84
N VAL A 505 13.82 -5.74 -16.84
CA VAL A 505 13.60 -6.26 -15.48
C VAL A 505 12.17 -5.98 -15.02
N PHE A 506 11.50 -6.98 -14.45
CA PHE A 506 10.14 -6.93 -13.93
C PHE A 506 10.10 -7.32 -12.45
N ALA A 507 9.35 -6.61 -11.61
CA ALA A 507 8.98 -7.03 -10.27
C ALA A 507 7.75 -7.93 -10.30
N ASP A 508 7.86 -9.06 -9.63
CA ASP A 508 6.77 -9.95 -9.24
C ASP A 508 5.85 -10.34 -10.40
N LEU A 509 6.46 -10.70 -11.54
CA LEU A 509 5.78 -10.98 -12.81
C LEU A 509 4.70 -12.07 -12.69
N MET A 510 4.84 -12.96 -11.69
CA MET A 510 4.00 -14.14 -11.47
C MET A 510 3.01 -14.02 -10.31
N ALA A 511 3.03 -12.97 -9.47
CA ALA A 511 1.96 -12.76 -8.49
C ALA A 511 0.63 -12.36 -9.14
N ASP A 512 -0.48 -12.72 -8.51
CA ASP A 512 -1.80 -12.18 -8.86
C ASP A 512 -1.81 -10.65 -8.63
N ASP A 513 -2.38 -9.87 -9.56
CA ASP A 513 -2.57 -8.44 -9.34
C ASP A 513 -3.38 -8.24 -8.03
N PRO A 514 -3.00 -7.29 -7.16
CA PRO A 514 -3.86 -6.91 -6.04
C PRO A 514 -5.22 -6.51 -6.61
N ALA A 515 -6.30 -6.95 -5.95
CA ALA A 515 -7.65 -6.58 -6.33
C ALA A 515 -7.75 -5.06 -6.52
N ASP A 516 -8.20 -4.63 -7.71
CA ASP A 516 -8.62 -3.24 -7.95
C ASP A 516 -9.46 -2.75 -6.74
N PRO A 517 -9.31 -1.49 -6.31
CA PRO A 517 -10.11 -0.95 -5.21
C PRO A 517 -11.62 -1.14 -5.49
N PRO A 518 -12.44 -1.27 -4.44
CA PRO A 518 -13.84 -1.66 -4.57
C PRO A 518 -14.58 -0.79 -5.59
N ALA A 519 -15.27 -1.46 -6.50
CA ALA A 519 -16.10 -0.83 -7.52
C ALA A 519 -17.23 -0.03 -6.86
N ASN A 520 -17.07 1.28 -6.77
CA ASN A 520 -18.19 2.18 -6.52
C ASN A 520 -18.03 3.58 -7.13
N GLU A 521 -17.74 3.73 -8.43
CA GLU A 521 -18.34 4.84 -9.18
C GLU A 521 -18.74 4.43 -10.60
N ALA A 522 -20.01 4.63 -10.91
CA ALA A 522 -20.59 4.46 -12.22
C ALA A 522 -20.04 5.52 -13.18
N PHE A 523 -18.99 5.18 -13.94
CA PHE A 523 -18.59 5.90 -15.16
C PHE A 523 -18.11 4.95 -16.29
N LEU A 524 -18.60 3.71 -16.33
CA LEU A 524 -18.42 2.79 -17.47
C LEU A 524 -19.55 2.87 -18.51
N THR A 525 -20.07 4.07 -18.76
CA THR A 525 -20.95 4.32 -19.91
C THR A 525 -20.48 5.52 -20.70
N ASP A 526 -19.31 5.45 -21.35
CA ASP A 526 -19.17 5.95 -22.72
C ASP A 526 -17.90 5.47 -23.44
N ILE A 527 -17.78 4.19 -23.80
CA ILE A 527 -17.08 3.78 -25.04
C ILE A 527 -17.84 2.58 -25.63
N GLN A 528 -19.05 2.84 -26.14
CA GLN A 528 -19.65 2.01 -27.17
C GLN A 528 -19.48 2.71 -28.52
N ASP A 529 -18.25 2.85 -28.99
CA ASP A 529 -18.02 3.12 -30.42
C ASP A 529 -17.27 1.95 -31.08
N PRO A 530 -17.96 1.06 -31.81
CA PRO A 530 -17.34 -0.02 -32.57
C PRO A 530 -16.64 0.45 -33.86
N GLN A 531 -16.25 1.71 -34.00
CA GLN A 531 -15.50 2.23 -35.17
C GLN A 531 -14.21 2.96 -34.82
N GLN A 532 -13.21 2.26 -34.28
CA GLN A 532 -11.83 2.77 -34.18
C GLN A 532 -10.81 1.89 -34.90
N VAL A 533 -11.06 1.67 -36.19
CA VAL A 533 -10.03 1.22 -37.14
C VAL A 533 -10.19 2.06 -38.39
N ASP A 534 -9.22 2.94 -38.67
CA ASP A 534 -9.23 3.65 -39.95
C ASP A 534 -8.94 2.70 -41.12
N SER A 535 -9.15 3.15 -42.36
CA SER A 535 -8.96 2.32 -43.56
C SER A 535 -7.52 1.86 -43.82
N THR A 536 -6.57 2.20 -42.95
CA THR A 536 -5.18 1.74 -42.97
C THR A 536 -4.82 0.80 -41.82
N GLY A 537 -5.76 0.51 -40.90
CA GLY A 537 -5.61 -0.51 -39.87
C GLY A 537 -4.91 -0.05 -38.59
N LYS A 538 -4.86 1.25 -38.30
CA LYS A 538 -4.24 1.78 -37.05
C LYS A 538 -5.30 1.97 -35.95
N LEU A 539 -5.01 1.44 -34.75
CA LEU A 539 -5.79 1.65 -33.51
C LEU A 539 -5.43 3.01 -32.89
N THR A 540 -6.40 3.73 -32.34
CA THR A 540 -6.24 5.12 -31.83
C THR A 540 -6.52 5.29 -30.33
N SER A 541 -6.68 4.22 -29.54
CA SER A 541 -6.79 4.33 -28.07
C SER A 541 -6.25 3.07 -27.37
N ILE A 542 -5.43 3.24 -26.33
CA ILE A 542 -4.87 2.16 -25.51
C ILE A 542 -5.62 2.15 -24.17
N GLY A 543 -6.58 1.23 -24.03
CA GLY A 543 -7.13 0.81 -22.73
C GLY A 543 -6.41 -0.44 -22.22
N LYS A 544 -6.27 -0.57 -20.89
CA LYS A 544 -5.62 -1.68 -20.14
C LYS A 544 -5.50 -3.00 -20.93
N LEU A 545 -4.26 -3.41 -21.24
CA LEU A 545 -3.91 -4.66 -21.92
C LEU A 545 -3.79 -5.82 -20.91
N THR A 546 -4.91 -6.26 -20.32
CA THR A 546 -4.94 -7.34 -19.30
C THR A 546 -4.82 -8.76 -19.89
N SER A 547 -4.03 -8.98 -20.95
CA SER A 547 -3.86 -10.34 -21.51
C SER A 547 -2.50 -10.55 -22.17
N ILE A 548 -1.55 -11.09 -21.41
CA ILE A 548 -0.17 -11.40 -21.83
C ILE A 548 -0.11 -12.54 -22.87
N GLY A 549 -1.13 -13.39 -22.98
CA GLY A 549 -1.23 -14.43 -24.03
C GLY A 549 -1.27 -13.91 -25.49
N LYS A 550 -1.19 -12.59 -25.71
CA LYS A 550 -1.08 -11.96 -27.04
C LYS A 550 0.25 -11.25 -27.31
N LEU A 551 1.13 -11.05 -26.33
CA LEU A 551 2.42 -10.39 -26.51
C LEU A 551 3.43 -11.30 -27.25
N THR A 552 3.37 -12.61 -27.04
CA THR A 552 4.21 -13.61 -27.74
C THR A 552 3.77 -13.91 -29.18
N SER A 553 2.57 -13.46 -29.60
CA SER A 553 1.97 -13.82 -30.90
C SER A 553 1.97 -12.69 -31.95
N ILE A 554 2.64 -11.57 -31.68
CA ILE A 554 2.78 -10.48 -32.66
C ILE A 554 4.28 -10.30 -32.92
N GLY A 555 4.75 -10.74 -34.08
CA GLY A 555 6.12 -10.57 -34.57
C GLY A 555 6.49 -9.11 -34.91
N LYS A 556 6.32 -8.20 -33.94
CA LYS A 556 6.72 -6.79 -33.99
C LYS A 556 7.09 -6.25 -32.59
N LEU A 557 7.98 -6.94 -31.86
CA LEU A 557 8.73 -6.31 -30.77
C LEU A 557 9.69 -5.20 -31.27
N THR A 558 10.00 -5.18 -32.57
CA THR A 558 10.77 -4.16 -33.33
C THR A 558 10.27 -2.71 -33.24
N SER A 559 9.21 -2.45 -32.46
CA SER A 559 8.68 -1.10 -32.23
C SER A 559 9.01 -0.55 -30.83
N ILE A 560 9.52 -1.37 -29.90
CA ILE A 560 9.91 -0.94 -28.55
C ILE A 560 11.21 -0.13 -28.57
N GLY A 561 12.20 -0.52 -29.39
CA GLY A 561 13.42 0.28 -29.64
C GLY A 561 13.14 1.65 -30.30
N LYS A 562 11.92 1.89 -30.80
CA LYS A 562 11.45 3.20 -31.32
C LYS A 562 10.47 3.92 -30.38
N LEU A 563 10.13 3.33 -29.24
CA LEU A 563 9.16 3.81 -28.24
C LEU A 563 9.86 4.37 -26.98
N THR A 564 11.13 4.75 -27.07
CA THR A 564 11.85 5.53 -26.04
C THR A 564 11.25 6.94 -25.82
N SER A 565 10.19 7.30 -26.56
CA SER A 565 9.41 8.55 -26.47
C SER A 565 8.24 8.52 -25.50
N ILE A 566 8.09 7.47 -24.68
CA ILE A 566 7.15 7.50 -23.55
C ILE A 566 8.01 7.52 -22.30
N GLY A 567 7.86 8.57 -21.48
CA GLY A 567 8.50 8.66 -20.17
C GLY A 567 8.33 7.33 -19.43
N LYS A 568 9.45 6.64 -19.22
CA LYS A 568 9.58 5.36 -18.49
C LYS A 568 8.41 4.37 -18.70
N LEU A 569 8.62 3.42 -19.60
CA LEU A 569 7.82 2.18 -19.76
C LEU A 569 7.68 1.33 -18.49
N THR A 570 8.32 1.71 -17.37
CA THR A 570 8.12 1.09 -16.04
C THR A 570 6.68 1.19 -15.53
N SER A 571 5.85 2.02 -16.17
CA SER A 571 4.43 2.17 -15.89
C SER A 571 3.55 0.99 -16.35
N ILE A 572 4.11 -0.07 -16.95
CA ILE A 572 3.38 -1.31 -17.22
C ILE A 572 3.46 -2.19 -15.97
N GLY A 573 2.72 -1.85 -14.92
CA GLY A 573 2.34 -2.61 -13.70
C GLY A 573 3.43 -3.33 -12.86
N LYS A 574 4.39 -3.94 -13.53
CA LYS A 574 5.42 -4.84 -13.04
C LYS A 574 6.78 -4.64 -13.73
N LEU A 575 6.90 -3.95 -14.88
CA LEU A 575 8.22 -3.65 -15.47
C LEU A 575 8.93 -2.60 -14.60
N THR A 576 10.15 -2.84 -14.12
CA THR A 576 10.85 -1.93 -13.22
C THR A 576 12.10 -1.28 -13.81
N SER A 577 12.72 -1.85 -14.85
CA SER A 577 13.82 -1.20 -15.56
C SER A 577 14.09 -1.79 -16.96
N ILE A 578 14.78 -1.03 -17.83
CA ILE A 578 15.10 -1.38 -19.22
C ILE A 578 16.51 -0.91 -19.59
N SER A 579 17.21 -1.64 -20.47
CA SER A 579 18.43 -1.20 -21.17
C SER A 579 18.41 -1.77 -22.60
N VAL A 580 18.56 -0.90 -23.60
CA VAL A 580 18.45 -1.22 -25.04
C VAL A 580 19.51 -0.50 -25.89
N GLN A 581 20.80 -0.64 -25.54
CA GLN A 581 21.87 0.06 -26.23
C GLN A 581 22.15 -0.58 -27.61
N PRO A 582 22.23 0.22 -28.69
CA PRO A 582 22.44 -0.36 -30.02
C PRO A 582 23.82 -1.01 -30.17
N GLY A 583 23.85 -2.21 -30.71
CA GLY A 583 25.06 -2.89 -31.18
C GLY A 583 25.63 -3.90 -30.19
N LEU A 584 26.92 -3.77 -29.84
CA LEU A 584 27.62 -4.70 -28.93
C LEU A 584 28.07 -4.01 -27.63
N ALA A 585 27.42 -2.89 -27.28
CA ALA A 585 27.67 -2.23 -26.00
C ALA A 585 27.17 -3.14 -24.87
N ASN A 586 27.72 -3.00 -23.66
CA ASN A 586 27.15 -3.73 -22.53
C ASN A 586 25.80 -3.10 -22.17
N GLU A 587 24.79 -3.92 -21.90
CA GLU A 587 23.56 -3.47 -21.26
C GLU A 587 23.75 -3.45 -19.75
N GLN A 588 23.26 -2.42 -19.09
CA GLN A 588 23.23 -2.36 -17.65
C GLN A 588 21.99 -1.59 -17.21
N THR A 589 21.26 -2.18 -16.28
CA THR A 589 20.09 -1.57 -15.70
C THR A 589 20.10 -1.73 -14.19
N VAL A 590 19.50 -0.79 -13.50
CA VAL A 590 19.44 -0.74 -12.04
C VAL A 590 17.99 -0.52 -11.65
N THR A 591 17.51 -1.31 -10.68
CA THR A 591 16.17 -1.17 -10.14
C THR A 591 16.21 -1.20 -8.61
N LEU A 592 15.36 -0.38 -8.00
CA LEU A 592 15.15 -0.39 -6.55
C LEU A 592 14.09 -1.44 -6.23
N ALA A 593 14.50 -2.51 -5.56
CA ALA A 593 13.63 -3.63 -5.26
C ALA A 593 12.83 -3.40 -3.97
N VAL A 594 11.77 -2.60 -4.06
CA VAL A 594 10.94 -2.23 -2.89
C VAL A 594 9.93 -3.31 -2.46
N ASN A 595 9.61 -4.27 -3.34
CA ASN A 595 8.60 -5.31 -3.08
C ASN A 595 9.19 -6.53 -2.34
N ALA A 596 10.20 -6.32 -1.51
CA ALA A 596 10.86 -7.39 -0.77
C ALA A 596 10.09 -7.74 0.53
N PRO A 597 9.93 -9.04 0.88
CA PRO A 597 10.42 -10.20 0.14
C PRO A 597 9.63 -10.44 -1.16
N GLY A 598 10.32 -10.60 -2.31
CA GLY A 598 9.70 -10.74 -3.63
C GLY A 598 10.65 -11.08 -4.77
N ASP A 599 10.10 -11.53 -5.91
CA ASP A 599 10.85 -11.99 -7.08
C ASP A 599 11.01 -10.90 -8.15
N TYR A 600 12.20 -10.80 -8.75
CA TYR A 600 12.49 -9.90 -9.87
C TYR A 600 12.94 -10.71 -11.09
N TYR A 601 12.21 -10.58 -12.19
CA TYR A 601 12.43 -11.31 -13.44
C TYR A 601 13.26 -10.48 -14.41
N VAL A 602 14.32 -11.06 -14.96
CA VAL A 602 15.20 -10.47 -15.96
C VAL A 602 14.92 -11.13 -17.30
N LEU A 603 14.69 -10.36 -18.35
CA LEU A 603 14.51 -10.85 -19.72
C LEU A 603 15.66 -10.36 -20.61
N VAL A 604 16.31 -11.29 -21.30
CA VAL A 604 17.31 -11.03 -22.35
C VAL A 604 16.72 -11.43 -23.70
N PHE A 605 16.79 -10.54 -24.69
CA PHE A 605 16.21 -10.77 -26.03
C PHE A 605 17.00 -10.04 -27.12
N SER A 606 16.65 -10.24 -28.40
CA SER A 606 17.27 -9.51 -29.53
C SER A 606 16.25 -8.71 -30.35
N ASP A 607 16.53 -7.43 -30.64
CA ASP A 607 15.66 -6.54 -31.45
C ASP A 607 15.54 -6.97 -32.93
N GLU A 608 16.54 -7.64 -33.50
CA GLU A 608 16.56 -8.03 -34.92
C GLU A 608 16.52 -9.56 -35.17
N SER A 609 16.07 -10.36 -34.19
CA SER A 609 16.14 -11.83 -34.26
C SER A 609 17.57 -12.33 -34.53
N SER A 610 18.57 -11.60 -34.03
CA SER A 610 19.97 -11.95 -34.19
C SER A 610 20.35 -13.04 -33.20
N MET A 611 21.16 -14.02 -33.64
CA MET A 611 21.61 -15.14 -32.81
C MET A 611 23.10 -15.36 -33.01
N SER A 612 23.78 -15.92 -32.01
CA SER A 612 25.20 -16.22 -32.08
C SER A 612 25.59 -17.53 -31.41
N GLU A 613 26.57 -18.23 -31.97
CA GLU A 613 27.20 -19.42 -31.37
C GLU A 613 28.21 -19.06 -30.26
N ALA A 614 28.43 -17.77 -29.99
CA ALA A 614 29.23 -17.28 -28.86
C ALA A 614 28.31 -16.84 -27.72
N PRO A 615 28.68 -17.04 -26.44
CA PRO A 615 27.82 -16.69 -25.33
C PRO A 615 27.88 -15.20 -24.99
N TYR A 616 26.78 -14.69 -24.42
CA TYR A 616 26.78 -13.48 -23.61
C TYR A 616 27.12 -13.81 -22.15
N THR A 617 27.41 -12.78 -21.36
CA THR A 617 27.62 -12.88 -19.91
C THR A 617 26.55 -12.07 -19.18
N LEU A 618 25.81 -12.67 -18.25
CA LEU A 618 24.81 -12.01 -17.41
C LEU A 618 25.23 -12.05 -15.93
N ARG A 619 24.98 -10.98 -15.20
CA ARG A 619 25.30 -10.85 -13.78
C ARG A 619 24.23 -9.99 -13.08
N ALA A 620 23.73 -10.45 -11.94
CA ALA A 620 22.94 -9.64 -11.02
C ALA A 620 23.73 -9.35 -9.75
N ASP A 621 23.99 -8.09 -9.43
CA ASP A 621 24.52 -7.65 -8.14
C ASP A 621 23.39 -7.11 -7.28
N VAL A 622 23.36 -7.53 -6.02
CA VAL A 622 22.37 -7.12 -5.03
C VAL A 622 23.10 -6.40 -3.91
N GLU A 623 22.72 -5.16 -3.69
CA GLU A 623 23.14 -4.39 -2.53
C GLU A 623 21.91 -4.20 -1.62
N GLU A 624 21.85 -5.01 -0.56
CA GLU A 624 20.81 -4.89 0.46
C GLU A 624 20.87 -3.50 1.10
N ILE A 625 19.74 -2.81 1.11
CA ILE A 625 19.58 -1.52 1.80
C ILE A 625 19.32 -1.74 3.31
N GLY A 626 19.18 -3.02 3.72
CA GLY A 626 18.94 -3.46 5.10
C GLY A 626 19.82 -2.79 6.14
N THR A 627 19.24 -1.87 6.92
CA THR A 627 19.78 -1.27 8.15
C THR A 627 21.15 -0.55 8.07
N GLN A 628 21.65 -0.23 6.88
CA GLN A 628 22.76 0.72 6.74
C GLN A 628 22.22 2.14 6.96
N GLY A 629 22.33 2.58 8.21
CA GLY A 629 21.91 3.90 8.66
C GLY A 629 20.47 3.89 9.13
N VAL A 630 20.26 3.85 10.45
CA VAL A 630 19.05 4.47 11.00
C VAL A 630 19.02 5.86 10.38
N CYS A 631 17.98 6.19 9.63
CA CYS A 631 17.78 7.55 9.17
C CYS A 631 17.72 8.44 10.40
N THR A 632 18.86 9.06 10.71
CA THR A 632 19.05 9.86 11.90
C THR A 632 19.23 11.28 11.47
N TRP A 633 18.51 12.17 12.13
CA TRP A 633 18.80 13.58 12.04
C TRP A 633 20.30 13.81 12.36
N PRO A 634 21.10 14.39 11.43
CA PRO A 634 22.56 14.37 11.49
C PRO A 634 23.17 15.15 12.67
N LEU A 635 22.35 15.92 13.40
CA LEU A 635 22.80 16.83 14.45
C LEU A 635 22.16 16.46 15.79
N ALA A 636 22.99 16.21 16.82
CA ALA A 636 22.51 15.81 18.13
C ALA A 636 21.54 16.86 18.75
N ALA A 637 20.46 16.41 19.38
CA ALA A 637 19.46 17.28 20.03
C ALA A 637 20.07 18.31 21.01
N GLN A 638 21.23 18.00 21.58
CA GLN A 638 21.97 18.88 22.48
C GLN A 638 22.60 20.10 21.78
N VAL A 639 22.91 20.00 20.48
CA VAL A 639 23.35 21.13 19.64
C VAL A 639 22.19 22.12 19.47
N ILE A 640 20.98 21.61 19.21
CA ILE A 640 19.76 22.41 19.04
C ILE A 640 19.39 23.13 20.35
N GLU A 641 19.42 22.43 21.49
CA GLU A 641 19.08 23.05 22.78
C GLU A 641 20.12 24.12 23.19
N THR A 642 21.39 23.91 22.87
CA THR A 642 22.45 24.91 23.10
C THR A 642 22.25 26.14 22.21
N ALA A 643 21.89 25.94 20.94
CA ALA A 643 21.52 26.99 20.00
C ALA A 643 20.33 27.84 20.51
N LYS A 644 19.22 27.18 20.90
CA LYS A 644 18.03 27.82 21.49
C LYS A 644 18.34 28.74 22.67
N GLN A 645 19.18 28.28 23.60
CA GLN A 645 19.50 29.02 24.82
C GLN A 645 20.35 30.28 24.57
N GLN A 646 21.07 30.34 23.45
CA GLN A 646 22.01 31.43 23.17
C GLN A 646 21.36 32.66 22.50
N MET A 647 20.29 32.49 21.71
CA MET A 647 19.70 33.60 20.95
C MET A 647 18.28 34.02 21.35
N GLN A 648 17.57 33.28 22.22
CA GLN A 648 16.19 33.59 22.63
C GLN A 648 15.28 33.87 21.42
N ALA A 649 15.02 32.85 20.59
CA ALA A 649 14.09 32.94 19.46
C ALA A 649 12.79 33.62 19.90
N SER A 650 12.33 34.61 19.13
CA SER A 650 11.14 35.39 19.45
C SER A 650 10.43 35.83 18.19
N VAL A 651 9.11 35.97 18.26
CA VAL A 651 8.30 36.51 17.18
C VAL A 651 8.65 37.98 16.98
N TYR A 652 8.93 38.37 15.73
CA TYR A 652 9.19 39.75 15.34
C TYR A 652 8.05 40.28 14.48
N VAL A 653 7.48 41.41 14.89
CA VAL A 653 6.47 42.13 14.11
C VAL A 653 7.16 43.31 13.43
N GLY A 654 7.11 43.34 12.10
CA GLY A 654 7.78 44.37 11.31
C GLY A 654 7.31 45.79 11.65
N ALA A 655 8.21 46.76 11.56
CA ALA A 655 7.95 48.16 11.89
C ALA A 655 6.84 48.82 11.04
N SER A 656 6.56 48.26 9.86
CA SER A 656 5.49 48.71 8.97
C SER A 656 4.10 48.15 9.31
N VAL A 657 4.01 47.22 10.27
CA VAL A 657 2.74 46.69 10.79
C VAL A 657 2.23 47.59 11.91
N GLY A 658 0.96 48.01 11.83
CA GLY A 658 0.38 48.87 12.85
C GLY A 658 -1.11 49.15 12.65
N VAL A 659 -1.66 50.05 13.48
CA VAL A 659 -3.07 50.40 13.42
C VAL A 659 -3.40 51.04 12.07
N GLY A 660 -4.18 50.33 11.25
CA GLY A 660 -4.55 50.73 9.87
C GLY A 660 -3.70 50.10 8.77
N ASN A 661 -2.59 49.44 9.12
CA ASN A 661 -1.72 48.67 8.23
C ASN A 661 -1.53 47.26 8.82
N PRO A 662 -2.54 46.37 8.69
CA PRO A 662 -2.44 45.01 9.23
C PRO A 662 -1.27 44.24 8.60
N ALA A 663 -0.81 43.17 9.24
CA ALA A 663 0.21 42.30 8.64
C ALA A 663 -0.29 41.71 7.32
N LEU A 664 0.56 41.68 6.30
CA LEU A 664 0.26 41.18 4.96
C LEU A 664 0.98 39.86 4.66
N SER A 665 2.15 39.66 5.27
CA SER A 665 2.97 38.47 5.06
C SER A 665 3.28 37.77 6.38
N LEU A 666 3.19 36.45 6.40
CA LEU A 666 3.75 35.63 7.47
C LEU A 666 5.04 34.97 6.97
N ILE A 667 6.12 35.12 7.74
CA ILE A 667 7.45 34.62 7.38
C ILE A 667 7.85 33.59 8.44
N LEU A 668 7.96 32.33 8.06
CA LEU A 668 8.31 31.22 8.96
C LEU A 668 9.75 30.76 8.74
N THR A 669 10.39 30.35 9.82
CA THR A 669 11.68 29.63 9.76
C THR A 669 11.83 28.79 11.02
N HIS A 670 12.81 27.90 11.08
CA HIS A 670 13.21 27.25 12.32
C HIS A 670 14.62 27.70 12.69
N GLN A 671 14.72 28.67 13.60
CA GLN A 671 16.00 29.31 13.91
C GLN A 671 17.01 28.30 14.47
N GLY A 672 16.62 27.47 15.42
CA GLY A 672 17.51 26.45 16.00
C GLY A 672 18.04 25.42 15.00
N ARG A 673 17.32 25.14 13.90
CA ARG A 673 17.79 24.24 12.84
C ARG A 673 18.75 24.94 11.89
N LEU A 674 18.45 26.19 11.50
CA LEU A 674 19.43 27.01 10.75
C LEU A 674 20.76 27.13 11.51
N GLU A 675 20.71 27.34 12.83
CA GLU A 675 21.92 27.39 13.67
C GLU A 675 22.66 26.05 13.71
N ALA A 676 21.92 24.93 13.75
CA ALA A 676 22.51 23.61 13.79
C ALA A 676 23.18 23.23 12.46
N ILE A 677 22.58 23.60 11.33
CA ILE A 677 23.06 23.28 9.98
C ILE A 677 24.20 24.23 9.55
N TYR A 678 23.99 25.54 9.67
CA TYR A 678 24.90 26.56 9.11
C TYR A 678 25.74 27.31 10.16
N GLY A 679 25.48 27.08 11.45
CA GLY A 679 26.13 27.77 12.54
C GLY A 679 25.43 29.07 12.95
N GLN A 680 25.71 29.51 14.18
CA GLN A 680 25.03 30.63 14.84
C GLN A 680 25.13 31.96 14.06
N THR A 681 26.31 32.28 13.54
CA THR A 681 26.52 33.56 12.82
C THR A 681 25.66 33.65 11.58
N GLU A 682 25.62 32.60 10.77
CA GLU A 682 24.89 32.62 9.51
C GLU A 682 23.37 32.58 9.73
N ALA A 683 22.91 31.79 10.69
CA ALA A 683 21.52 31.83 11.11
C ALA A 683 21.10 33.23 11.60
N ALA A 684 21.92 33.89 12.42
CA ALA A 684 21.66 35.25 12.88
C ALA A 684 21.60 36.26 11.72
N ASN A 685 22.44 36.10 10.69
CA ASN A 685 22.40 36.92 9.48
C ASN A 685 21.07 36.74 8.73
N VAL A 686 20.60 35.50 8.58
CA VAL A 686 19.30 35.20 7.95
C VAL A 686 18.17 35.84 8.74
N ILE A 687 18.10 35.62 10.06
CA ILE A 687 17.05 36.21 10.91
C ILE A 687 17.06 37.75 10.83
N ALA A 688 18.23 38.37 10.90
CA ALA A 688 18.34 39.83 10.74
C ALA A 688 17.85 40.31 9.37
N LYS A 689 18.10 39.53 8.31
CA LYS A 689 17.62 39.82 6.96
C LYS A 689 16.10 39.64 6.82
N LEU A 690 15.53 38.60 7.42
CA LEU A 690 14.08 38.40 7.47
C LEU A 690 13.38 39.51 8.25
N HIS A 691 13.99 40.06 9.30
CA HIS A 691 13.47 41.26 9.99
C HIS A 691 13.45 42.48 9.07
N GLN A 692 14.51 42.70 8.27
CA GLN A 692 14.54 43.78 7.28
C GLN A 692 13.46 43.61 6.21
N LEU A 693 13.23 42.37 5.75
CA LEU A 693 12.13 42.06 4.84
C LEU A 693 10.77 42.37 5.48
N ALA A 694 10.56 41.95 6.73
CA ALA A 694 9.31 42.19 7.45
C ALA A 694 9.03 43.68 7.70
N ASP A 695 10.09 44.48 7.87
CA ASP A 695 10.00 45.94 8.04
C ASP A 695 9.59 46.67 6.75
N ASP A 696 9.76 46.05 5.57
CA ASP A 696 9.45 46.70 4.30
C ASP A 696 7.94 47.00 4.16
N PRO A 697 7.54 48.22 3.76
CA PRO A 697 6.13 48.59 3.62
C PRO A 697 5.33 47.79 2.60
N SER A 698 5.99 47.19 1.59
CA SER A 698 5.35 46.31 0.62
C SER A 698 5.13 44.89 1.14
N VAL A 699 5.89 44.48 2.16
CA VAL A 699 5.81 43.16 2.78
C VAL A 699 4.93 43.16 4.04
N ARG A 700 5.10 44.15 4.94
CA ARG A 700 4.41 44.23 6.24
C ARG A 700 4.35 42.87 6.96
N GLY A 701 5.54 42.34 7.25
CA GLY A 701 5.71 40.95 7.68
C GLY A 701 5.62 40.73 9.19
N ILE A 702 5.28 39.51 9.57
CA ILE A 702 5.55 38.95 10.89
C ILE A 702 6.53 37.78 10.70
N VAL A 703 7.68 37.81 11.37
CA VAL A 703 8.64 36.70 11.39
C VAL A 703 8.38 35.83 12.60
N VAL A 704 8.14 34.55 12.36
CA VAL A 704 7.88 33.55 13.39
C VAL A 704 8.91 32.43 13.26
N PRO A 705 9.93 32.40 14.14
CA PRO A 705 10.71 31.19 14.35
C PRO A 705 9.78 30.12 14.95
N VAL A 706 9.49 29.05 14.23
CA VAL A 706 8.49 28.04 14.64
C VAL A 706 8.92 27.28 15.89
N ASP A 707 10.20 27.30 16.21
CA ASP A 707 10.79 26.72 17.40
C ASP A 707 10.53 27.51 18.69
N VAL A 708 9.76 28.61 18.63
CA VAL A 708 9.16 29.24 19.81
C VAL A 708 7.89 28.54 20.28
N ASP A 709 7.22 27.79 19.39
CA ASP A 709 6.00 27.05 19.72
C ASP A 709 6.36 25.69 20.35
N ALA A 710 5.77 25.37 21.51
CA ALA A 710 6.10 24.16 22.24
C ALA A 710 5.59 22.88 21.54
N SER A 711 4.47 22.97 20.83
CA SER A 711 3.89 21.84 20.09
C SER A 711 4.74 21.52 18.87
N VAL A 712 5.17 22.56 18.14
CA VAL A 712 6.10 22.38 17.00
C VAL A 712 7.41 21.74 17.47
N GLN A 713 7.97 22.20 18.59
CA GLN A 713 9.18 21.59 19.16
C GLN A 713 9.00 20.12 19.54
N ALA A 714 7.84 19.74 20.07
CA ALA A 714 7.54 18.35 20.41
C ALA A 714 7.46 17.47 19.15
N ALA A 715 6.77 17.94 18.11
CA ALA A 715 6.68 17.24 16.83
C ALA A 715 8.06 17.05 16.19
N TYR A 716 8.91 18.08 16.17
CA TYR A 716 10.29 17.94 15.67
C TYR A 716 11.14 16.99 16.50
N THR A 717 10.90 16.89 17.82
CA THR A 717 11.60 15.93 18.68
C THR A 717 11.20 14.50 18.32
N ALA A 718 9.91 14.26 18.06
CA ALA A 718 9.41 12.97 17.62
C ALA A 718 9.97 12.60 16.23
N TRP A 719 9.94 13.52 15.27
CA TRP A 719 10.49 13.31 13.94
C TRP A 719 12.01 13.07 13.98
N ASN A 720 12.77 13.82 14.77
CA ASN A 720 14.22 13.60 14.91
C ASN A 720 14.61 12.21 15.44
N ALA A 721 13.74 11.61 16.25
CA ALA A 721 13.97 10.27 16.78
C ALA A 721 13.75 9.16 15.74
N ASP A 722 13.13 9.49 14.60
CA ASP A 722 12.73 8.57 13.54
C ASP A 722 12.59 9.35 12.22
N TYR A 723 13.74 9.79 11.70
CA TYR A 723 13.81 10.91 10.75
C TYR A 723 13.24 10.57 9.37
N CYS A 724 13.20 9.31 8.98
CA CYS A 724 12.62 8.88 7.71
C CYS A 724 11.13 8.52 7.81
N ASN A 725 10.53 8.68 8.98
CA ASN A 725 9.11 8.42 9.16
C ASN A 725 8.27 9.55 8.53
N ILE A 726 7.58 9.20 7.43
CA ILE A 726 6.75 10.12 6.65
C ILE A 726 5.61 10.72 7.50
N SER A 727 4.99 9.92 8.37
CA SER A 727 3.91 10.38 9.25
C SER A 727 4.40 11.43 10.24
N LYS A 728 5.59 11.25 10.83
CA LYS A 728 6.17 12.23 11.77
C LYS A 728 6.62 13.51 11.07
N ALA A 729 7.12 13.44 9.84
CA ALA A 729 7.38 14.63 9.04
C ALA A 729 6.08 15.42 8.76
N ASN A 730 5.00 14.70 8.43
CA ASN A 730 3.67 15.29 8.23
C ASN A 730 3.04 15.81 9.52
N GLU A 731 3.34 15.22 10.68
CA GLU A 731 2.92 15.72 11.99
C GLU A 731 3.56 17.10 12.28
N VAL A 732 4.85 17.25 11.97
CA VAL A 732 5.55 18.55 12.06
C VAL A 732 4.88 19.57 11.15
N ALA A 733 4.66 19.23 9.89
CA ALA A 733 3.99 20.12 8.94
C ALA A 733 2.57 20.50 9.39
N SER A 734 1.79 19.54 9.88
CA SER A 734 0.43 19.76 10.41
C SER A 734 0.41 20.69 11.63
N THR A 735 1.40 20.54 12.51
CA THR A 735 1.56 21.39 13.68
C THR A 735 1.95 22.82 13.29
N ILE A 736 2.84 22.99 12.30
CA ILE A 736 3.18 24.30 11.73
C ILE A 736 1.96 24.92 11.02
N ARG A 737 1.17 24.15 10.28
CA ARG A 737 -0.07 24.64 9.65
C ARG A 737 -1.07 25.16 10.67
N THR A 738 -1.21 24.47 11.81
CA THR A 738 -2.04 24.95 12.93
C THR A 738 -1.54 26.30 13.46
N LEU A 739 -0.22 26.47 13.58
CA LEU A 739 0.39 27.75 13.94
C LEU A 739 0.06 28.83 12.90
N ILE A 740 0.23 28.55 11.61
CA ILE A 740 -0.13 29.49 10.51
C ILE A 740 -1.59 29.91 10.61
N GLN A 741 -2.51 28.95 10.79
CA GLN A 741 -3.95 29.21 10.92
C GLN A 741 -4.27 30.12 12.11
N SER A 742 -3.51 30.06 13.20
CA SER A 742 -3.70 30.97 14.34
C SER A 742 -3.44 32.44 13.96
N TYR A 743 -2.45 32.70 13.09
CA TYR A 743 -2.16 34.04 12.57
C TYR A 743 -3.14 34.46 11.48
N ALA A 744 -3.52 33.54 10.59
CA ALA A 744 -4.48 33.81 9.51
C ALA A 744 -5.88 34.14 10.04
N ASN A 745 -6.29 33.50 11.14
CA ASN A 745 -7.58 33.72 11.78
C ASN A 745 -7.61 34.93 12.74
N ASP A 746 -6.46 35.56 13.04
CA ASP A 746 -6.43 36.78 13.84
C ASP A 746 -6.93 37.98 13.00
N PRO A 747 -8.04 38.63 13.39
CA PRO A 747 -8.58 39.78 12.65
C PRO A 747 -7.66 41.01 12.62
N ALA A 748 -6.58 41.03 13.41
CA ALA A 748 -5.53 42.04 13.31
C ALA A 748 -4.64 41.87 12.06
N ASN A 749 -4.69 40.70 11.41
CA ASN A 749 -3.91 40.38 10.23
C ASN A 749 -4.79 40.37 8.98
N ALA A 750 -4.18 40.63 7.83
CA ALA A 750 -4.79 40.54 6.51
C ALA A 750 -3.82 39.81 5.58
N LEU A 751 -3.46 38.59 5.98
CA LEU A 751 -2.42 37.82 5.32
C LEU A 751 -2.80 37.54 3.86
N THR A 752 -1.83 37.71 2.97
CA THR A 752 -1.90 37.37 1.55
C THR A 752 -0.70 36.51 1.14
N TYR A 753 0.43 36.66 1.83
CA TYR A 753 1.66 35.94 1.51
C TYR A 753 2.13 35.07 2.67
N LEU A 754 2.68 33.91 2.31
CA LEU A 754 3.38 33.02 3.22
C LEU A 754 4.80 32.80 2.68
N VAL A 755 5.81 33.13 3.48
CA VAL A 755 7.21 32.91 3.13
C VAL A 755 7.79 31.86 4.05
N LEU A 756 8.27 30.75 3.49
CA LEU A 756 8.96 29.69 4.21
C LEU A 756 10.47 29.89 4.01
N ALA A 757 11.25 30.09 5.06
CA ALA A 757 12.69 30.28 4.96
C ALA A 757 13.45 29.07 5.49
N GLY A 758 14.05 28.32 4.56
CA GLY A 758 14.83 27.10 4.78
C GLY A 758 14.38 25.91 3.93
N THR A 759 15.20 24.87 3.89
CA THR A 759 15.01 23.59 3.17
C THR A 759 14.02 22.65 3.85
N ASP A 760 13.78 21.45 3.29
CA ASP A 760 12.96 20.38 3.94
C ASP A 760 13.47 20.06 5.35
N GLU A 761 14.78 20.15 5.57
CA GLU A 761 15.38 19.94 6.88
C GLU A 761 14.97 21.01 7.90
N VAL A 762 14.78 22.26 7.47
CA VAL A 762 14.42 23.39 8.34
C VAL A 762 12.90 23.44 8.54
N LEU A 763 12.14 23.35 7.45
CA LEU A 763 10.68 23.34 7.40
C LEU A 763 10.26 22.23 6.42
N PRO A 764 9.74 21.07 6.88
CA PRO A 764 9.46 19.95 5.98
C PRO A 764 8.39 20.31 4.95
N PHE A 765 8.51 19.80 3.74
CA PHE A 765 7.37 19.70 2.83
C PHE A 765 6.32 18.74 3.42
N TYR A 766 5.05 19.02 3.16
CA TYR A 766 4.02 18.02 3.40
C TYR A 766 4.13 16.94 2.33
N ARG A 767 4.16 15.67 2.76
CA ARG A 767 4.29 14.49 1.91
C ARG A 767 2.91 13.94 1.62
N VAL A 768 2.46 14.00 0.37
CA VAL A 768 1.15 13.53 -0.08
C VAL A 768 1.32 12.20 -0.81
N PRO A 769 0.51 11.17 -0.53
CA PRO A 769 0.56 9.93 -1.31
C PRO A 769 0.33 10.19 -2.80
N ASP A 770 1.13 9.57 -3.65
CA ASP A 770 0.94 9.58 -5.08
C ASP A 770 0.13 8.33 -5.49
N GLU A 771 -1.09 8.57 -5.96
CA GLU A 771 -2.06 7.53 -6.33
C GLU A 771 -2.02 7.21 -7.83
N VAL A 772 -1.21 7.91 -8.63
CA VAL A 772 -1.11 7.68 -10.08
C VAL A 772 -0.47 6.32 -10.37
N ALA A 773 -0.96 5.63 -11.41
CA ALA A 773 -0.42 4.34 -11.81
C ALA A 773 0.77 4.47 -12.77
N ILE A 774 0.79 5.55 -13.54
CA ILE A 774 1.83 5.86 -14.55
C ILE A 774 2.68 7.01 -14.03
N SER A 775 4.01 6.86 -14.06
CA SER A 775 4.94 7.86 -13.51
C SER A 775 4.65 8.17 -12.04
N ASN A 776 4.48 7.13 -11.23
CA ASN A 776 4.32 7.29 -9.79
C ASN A 776 5.64 7.81 -9.21
N GLU A 777 5.58 8.60 -8.14
CA GLU A 777 6.77 9.18 -7.51
C GLU A 777 7.84 8.12 -7.14
N ARG A 778 7.46 6.87 -6.86
CA ARG A 778 8.41 5.76 -6.63
C ARG A 778 9.36 5.51 -7.80
N ASP A 779 8.92 5.79 -9.04
CA ASP A 779 9.72 5.63 -10.25
C ASP A 779 10.86 6.65 -10.32
N TYR A 780 10.78 7.72 -9.52
CA TYR A 780 11.81 8.74 -9.41
C TYR A 780 12.88 8.43 -8.37
N ALA A 781 12.72 7.41 -7.52
CA ALA A 781 13.62 7.15 -6.38
C ALA A 781 15.11 7.10 -6.79
N LEU A 782 15.44 6.41 -7.88
CA LEU A 782 16.82 6.32 -8.37
C LEU A 782 17.30 7.60 -9.06
N ASP A 783 16.46 8.21 -9.89
CA ASP A 783 16.80 9.43 -10.63
C ASP A 783 16.87 10.66 -9.71
N SER A 784 16.28 10.57 -8.51
CA SER A 784 16.42 11.57 -7.47
C SER A 784 17.85 11.68 -6.96
N ALA A 785 18.68 10.65 -7.14
CA ALA A 785 20.06 10.57 -6.65
C ALA A 785 20.23 10.98 -5.17
N THR A 786 19.15 10.92 -4.39
CA THR A 786 19.15 11.19 -2.95
C THR A 786 19.78 10.04 -2.20
N ASP A 787 20.48 10.35 -1.12
CA ASP A 787 21.13 9.35 -0.29
C ASP A 787 20.08 8.43 0.36
N LEU A 788 20.40 7.13 0.44
CA LEU A 788 19.48 6.08 0.89
C LEU A 788 19.01 6.25 2.35
N ASP A 789 19.76 6.99 3.15
CA ASP A 789 19.44 7.34 4.55
C ASP A 789 18.76 8.71 4.70
N SER A 790 18.32 9.33 3.60
CA SER A 790 17.63 10.62 3.61
C SER A 790 16.10 10.47 3.73
N PRO A 791 15.41 11.41 4.41
CA PRO A 791 13.95 11.38 4.55
C PRO A 791 13.21 11.67 3.23
N MET A 792 13.89 12.24 2.24
CA MET A 792 13.34 12.44 0.91
C MET A 792 13.36 11.14 0.10
N PHE A 793 14.48 10.41 0.10
CA PHE A 793 14.57 9.10 -0.56
C PHE A 793 13.46 8.15 -0.09
N TRP A 794 13.24 8.06 1.22
CA TRP A 794 12.20 7.20 1.80
C TRP A 794 10.79 7.64 1.44
N ALA A 795 10.51 8.93 1.36
CA ALA A 795 9.20 9.43 0.92
C ALA A 795 8.96 9.11 -0.56
N ILE A 796 9.92 9.39 -1.44
CA ILE A 796 9.83 9.12 -2.88
C ILE A 796 9.64 7.62 -3.13
N THR A 797 10.45 6.78 -2.49
CA THR A 797 10.40 5.31 -2.62
C THR A 797 9.04 4.73 -2.20
N ASN A 798 8.37 5.34 -1.21
CA ASN A 798 7.03 4.94 -0.77
C ASN A 798 5.90 5.60 -1.59
N GLY A 799 6.23 6.28 -2.69
CA GLY A 799 5.27 6.95 -3.57
C GLY A 799 4.65 8.18 -2.93
N PHE A 800 5.43 9.07 -2.32
CA PHE A 800 4.94 10.34 -1.77
C PHE A 800 5.56 11.56 -2.48
N MET A 801 4.70 12.45 -2.97
CA MET A 801 5.07 13.75 -3.54
C MET A 801 5.16 14.85 -2.47
N PHE A 802 5.95 15.89 -2.73
CA PHE A 802 6.21 16.99 -1.79
C PHE A 802 5.41 18.25 -2.14
N THR A 803 4.79 18.91 -1.17
CA THR A 803 4.07 20.18 -1.42
C THR A 803 4.19 21.21 -0.29
N ASN A 804 4.25 22.49 -0.69
CA ASN A 804 4.10 23.63 0.21
C ASN A 804 2.65 24.18 0.22
N ASP A 805 1.79 23.79 -0.74
CA ASP A 805 0.40 24.28 -0.81
C ASP A 805 -0.38 23.91 0.45
N PHE A 806 -0.02 22.80 1.10
CA PHE A 806 -0.54 22.38 2.40
C PHE A 806 -0.51 23.51 3.45
N TYR A 807 0.56 24.29 3.48
CA TYR A 807 0.71 25.38 4.45
C TYR A 807 -0.11 26.62 4.11
N ALA A 808 -0.46 26.80 2.85
CA ALA A 808 -1.13 27.99 2.33
C ALA A 808 -2.63 27.81 2.11
N ASP A 809 -3.13 26.58 2.17
CA ASP A 809 -4.55 26.28 2.13
C ASP A 809 -5.14 26.35 3.55
N THR A 810 -6.06 27.28 3.77
CA THR A 810 -6.74 27.48 5.06
C THR A 810 -8.02 26.67 5.19
N ASN A 811 -8.57 26.17 4.07
CA ASN A 811 -9.81 25.41 4.03
C ASN A 811 -9.78 24.37 2.90
N PRO A 812 -9.07 23.25 3.12
CA PRO A 812 -8.83 22.27 2.09
C PRO A 812 -10.10 21.53 1.69
N LEU A 813 -10.17 21.14 0.43
CA LEU A 813 -11.33 20.43 -0.09
C LEU A 813 -11.22 18.93 0.19
N PRO A 814 -12.25 18.28 0.75
CA PRO A 814 -12.30 16.82 0.78
C PRO A 814 -12.29 16.25 -0.64
N TRP A 815 -11.39 15.33 -0.91
CA TRP A 815 -11.16 14.75 -2.22
C TRP A 815 -10.66 13.31 -2.07
N ARG A 816 -11.45 12.32 -2.53
CA ARG A 816 -11.06 10.89 -2.56
C ARG A 816 -10.52 10.34 -1.23
N GLY A 817 -11.17 10.64 -0.11
CA GLY A 817 -10.71 10.18 1.21
C GLY A 817 -9.49 10.92 1.77
N ARG A 818 -9.02 11.96 1.09
CA ARG A 818 -7.95 12.87 1.52
C ARG A 818 -8.35 14.34 1.31
N GLU A 819 -7.40 15.24 1.51
CA GLU A 819 -7.56 16.67 1.23
C GLU A 819 -6.88 17.04 -0.10
N LEU A 820 -7.57 17.82 -0.92
CA LEU A 820 -6.99 18.50 -2.09
C LEU A 820 -6.56 19.90 -1.67
N TYR A 821 -5.26 20.16 -1.71
CA TYR A 821 -4.66 21.43 -1.28
C TYR A 821 -4.66 22.45 -2.40
N ILE A 822 -5.40 23.54 -2.21
CA ILE A 822 -5.45 24.67 -3.12
C ILE A 822 -5.14 25.92 -2.31
N PRO A 823 -4.01 26.61 -2.57
CA PRO A 823 -3.57 27.68 -1.69
C PRO A 823 -4.53 28.87 -1.69
N ASP A 824 -4.80 29.42 -0.50
CA ASP A 824 -5.44 30.72 -0.30
C ASP A 824 -4.41 31.84 -0.18
N LEU A 825 -3.24 31.51 0.41
CA LEU A 825 -2.10 32.39 0.57
C LEU A 825 -1.08 32.13 -0.54
N ALA A 826 -0.48 33.19 -1.09
CA ALA A 826 0.63 33.06 -2.02
C ALA A 826 1.90 32.59 -1.27
N VAL A 827 2.17 31.28 -1.35
CA VAL A 827 3.33 30.65 -0.71
C VAL A 827 4.57 30.69 -1.60
N GLY A 828 5.71 31.06 -0.99
CA GLY A 828 7.04 30.96 -1.60
C GLY A 828 8.05 30.46 -0.58
N ARG A 829 9.13 29.84 -1.06
CA ARG A 829 10.20 29.31 -0.21
C ARG A 829 11.54 29.97 -0.53
N LEU A 830 12.24 30.45 0.48
CA LEU A 830 13.62 30.93 0.41
C LEU A 830 14.54 29.74 0.71
N ILE A 831 15.39 29.38 -0.26
CA ILE A 831 16.35 28.26 -0.23
C ILE A 831 17.66 28.70 -0.91
N GLU A 832 18.79 28.02 -0.70
CA GLU A 832 19.01 26.94 0.25
C GLU A 832 19.90 27.42 1.40
N THR A 833 21.08 27.93 1.08
CA THR A 833 22.07 28.40 2.07
C THR A 833 21.71 29.79 2.61
N PRO A 834 22.26 30.18 3.79
CA PRO A 834 22.11 31.53 4.33
C PRO A 834 22.45 32.65 3.35
N ALA A 835 23.52 32.50 2.56
CA ALA A 835 23.93 33.52 1.60
C ALA A 835 22.92 33.70 0.46
N GLU A 836 22.36 32.59 -0.03
CA GLU A 836 21.36 32.59 -1.11
C GLU A 836 20.03 33.15 -0.62
N MET A 837 19.53 32.72 0.54
CA MET A 837 18.33 33.30 1.16
C MET A 837 18.48 34.81 1.37
N ILE A 838 19.65 35.26 1.82
CA ILE A 838 19.95 36.68 2.01
C ILE A 838 19.96 37.42 0.66
N LEU A 839 20.58 36.84 -0.36
CA LEU A 839 20.66 37.43 -1.70
C LEU A 839 19.27 37.60 -2.33
N THR A 840 18.40 36.58 -2.23
CA THR A 840 17.02 36.67 -2.73
C THR A 840 16.26 37.83 -2.07
N VAL A 841 16.39 37.96 -0.75
CA VAL A 841 15.77 39.07 0.00
C VAL A 841 16.38 40.42 -0.39
N ASP A 842 17.70 40.50 -0.52
CA ASP A 842 18.39 41.73 -0.91
C ASP A 842 17.98 42.20 -2.31
N ASN A 843 17.83 41.28 -3.26
CA ASN A 843 17.35 41.58 -4.60
C ASN A 843 15.92 42.12 -4.58
N TYR A 844 15.02 41.49 -3.82
CA TYR A 844 13.65 41.97 -3.65
C TYR A 844 13.60 43.38 -3.01
N LEU A 845 14.39 43.61 -1.96
CA LEU A 845 14.43 44.91 -1.28
C LEU A 845 15.07 46.00 -2.14
N LEU A 846 15.95 45.64 -3.06
CA LEU A 846 16.55 46.55 -4.04
C LEU A 846 15.54 46.92 -5.13
N GLU A 847 14.89 45.91 -5.72
CA GLU A 847 13.88 46.06 -6.77
C GLU A 847 12.80 44.98 -6.62
N ASN A 848 11.59 45.40 -6.25
CA ASN A 848 10.47 44.49 -5.98
C ASN A 848 9.53 44.31 -7.18
N ASN A 849 9.96 44.70 -8.39
CA ASN A 849 9.20 44.57 -9.63
C ASN A 849 10.13 44.13 -10.77
N VAL A 850 9.69 43.17 -11.58
CA VAL A 850 10.38 42.77 -12.81
C VAL A 850 9.62 43.31 -14.01
N ASN A 851 10.28 44.11 -14.84
CA ASN A 851 9.67 44.65 -16.06
C ASN A 851 9.84 43.67 -17.23
N ILE A 852 8.78 42.93 -17.58
CA ILE A 852 8.86 41.91 -18.62
C ILE A 852 8.76 42.54 -20.02
N GLN A 853 9.80 42.43 -20.83
CA GLN A 853 9.82 42.86 -22.23
C GLN A 853 10.29 41.77 -23.19
N SER A 854 11.26 40.96 -22.76
CA SER A 854 11.89 39.89 -23.52
C SER A 854 11.54 38.55 -22.87
N CYS A 855 11.15 37.57 -23.67
CA CYS A 855 10.74 36.28 -23.16
C CYS A 855 11.42 35.14 -23.92
N LEU A 856 11.64 34.02 -23.25
CA LEU A 856 12.02 32.75 -23.88
C LEU A 856 10.95 31.70 -23.58
N VAL A 857 10.54 30.96 -24.59
CA VAL A 857 9.67 29.79 -24.44
C VAL A 857 10.30 28.61 -25.17
N THR A 858 10.42 27.47 -24.51
CA THR A 858 10.82 26.20 -25.14
C THR A 858 9.76 25.15 -24.93
N SER A 859 9.61 24.26 -25.90
CA SER A 859 8.77 23.06 -25.82
C SER A 859 9.14 22.09 -26.94
N TYR A 860 8.77 20.82 -26.76
CA TYR A 860 8.87 19.77 -27.76
C TYR A 860 7.93 18.62 -27.40
N ASP A 861 7.76 17.71 -28.34
CA ASP A 861 6.91 16.53 -28.22
C ASP A 861 5.47 16.88 -27.79
N PHE A 862 4.92 16.19 -26.79
CA PHE A 862 3.58 16.43 -26.26
C PHE A 862 3.40 17.82 -25.62
N LEU A 863 4.49 18.57 -25.38
CA LEU A 863 4.45 19.91 -24.78
C LEU A 863 4.32 21.05 -25.80
N LEU A 864 4.32 20.72 -27.09
CA LEU A 864 4.37 21.74 -28.15
C LEU A 864 3.16 22.66 -28.14
N ASP A 865 1.97 22.14 -27.84
CA ASP A 865 0.75 22.92 -27.88
C ASP A 865 0.68 23.93 -26.71
N SER A 866 1.13 23.56 -25.52
CA SER A 866 1.24 24.45 -24.37
C SER A 866 2.34 25.49 -24.57
N GLY A 867 3.50 25.11 -25.11
CA GLY A 867 4.56 26.06 -25.50
C GLY A 867 4.08 27.10 -26.52
N LEU A 868 3.30 26.68 -27.54
CA LEU A 868 2.68 27.59 -28.51
C LEU A 868 1.61 28.49 -27.87
N GLY A 869 0.83 27.96 -26.92
CA GLY A 869 -0.16 28.71 -26.15
C GLY A 869 0.46 29.80 -25.27
N ILE A 870 1.55 29.47 -24.59
CA ILE A 870 2.35 30.40 -23.78
C ILE A 870 2.98 31.48 -24.67
N GLU A 871 3.64 31.09 -25.77
CA GLU A 871 4.21 32.03 -26.74
C GLU A 871 3.15 33.01 -27.28
N THR A 872 1.99 32.50 -27.67
CA THR A 872 0.87 33.32 -28.17
C THR A 872 0.38 34.30 -27.11
N THR A 873 0.25 33.85 -25.87
CA THR A 873 -0.17 34.68 -24.74
C THR A 873 0.81 35.84 -24.51
N LEU A 874 2.11 35.54 -24.45
CA LEU A 874 3.16 36.53 -24.24
C LEU A 874 3.27 37.55 -25.38
N ASN A 875 3.15 37.09 -26.63
CA ASN A 875 3.14 37.99 -27.79
C ASN A 875 1.90 38.90 -27.79
N ASN A 876 0.73 38.42 -27.35
CA ASN A 876 -0.47 39.24 -27.21
C ASN A 876 -0.36 40.30 -26.10
N LEU A 877 0.46 40.04 -25.08
CA LEU A 877 0.82 41.01 -24.04
C LEU A 877 1.86 42.05 -24.52
N GLY A 878 2.37 41.92 -25.74
CA GLY A 878 3.29 42.88 -26.35
C GLY A 878 4.77 42.66 -26.03
N THR A 879 5.13 41.48 -25.53
CA THR A 879 6.53 41.09 -25.27
C THR A 879 7.22 40.62 -26.55
N SER A 880 8.55 40.60 -26.55
CA SER A 880 9.39 40.01 -27.60
C SER A 880 9.79 38.59 -27.20
N THR A 881 9.06 37.60 -27.70
CA THR A 881 9.30 36.19 -27.35
C THR A 881 10.24 35.50 -28.35
N LEU A 882 11.33 34.93 -27.86
CA LEU A 882 12.12 33.92 -28.56
C LEU A 882 11.53 32.55 -28.27
N ALA A 883 11.18 31.79 -29.30
CA ALA A 883 10.57 30.48 -29.15
C ALA A 883 11.45 29.36 -29.72
N LEU A 884 11.74 28.36 -28.89
CA LEU A 884 12.30 27.05 -29.28
C LEU A 884 11.20 26.00 -29.11
N ASN A 885 10.10 26.15 -29.85
CA ASN A 885 8.93 25.28 -29.80
C ASN A 885 8.95 24.31 -30.99
N ASN A 886 9.86 23.33 -30.97
CA ASN A 886 10.01 22.31 -32.02
C ASN A 886 10.85 21.11 -31.56
N ASN A 887 10.78 19.99 -32.27
CA ASN A 887 11.51 18.76 -31.93
C ASN A 887 12.98 18.74 -32.40
N THR A 888 13.63 19.89 -32.58
CA THR A 888 14.97 19.96 -33.19
C THR A 888 16.00 20.78 -32.42
N TRP A 889 15.60 21.54 -31.40
CA TRP A 889 16.54 22.34 -30.61
C TRP A 889 17.36 21.47 -29.65
N THR A 890 18.60 21.86 -29.44
CA THR A 890 19.62 21.12 -28.68
C THR A 890 19.98 21.84 -27.38
N SER A 891 20.77 21.19 -26.52
CA SER A 891 21.38 21.85 -25.34
C SER A 891 22.11 23.15 -25.72
N ILE A 892 22.80 23.15 -26.86
CA ILE A 892 23.54 24.30 -27.38
C ILE A 892 22.60 25.47 -27.72
N ASP A 893 21.43 25.18 -28.29
CA ASP A 893 20.45 26.20 -28.64
C ASP A 893 19.85 26.83 -27.38
N LEU A 894 19.52 26.02 -26.37
CA LEU A 894 19.03 26.52 -25.08
C LEU A 894 20.09 27.34 -24.34
N LEU A 895 21.34 26.86 -24.31
CA LEU A 895 22.48 27.61 -23.76
C LEU A 895 22.63 28.98 -24.42
N ALA A 896 22.48 29.06 -25.74
CA ALA A 896 22.58 30.32 -26.50
C ALA A 896 21.35 31.23 -26.32
N ALA A 897 20.17 30.66 -26.05
CA ALA A 897 18.92 31.40 -25.89
C ALA A 897 18.69 31.92 -24.47
N TRP A 898 19.30 31.30 -23.46
CA TRP A 898 19.06 31.60 -22.06
C TRP A 898 20.30 32.08 -21.30
N PRO A 899 21.18 31.21 -20.75
CA PRO A 899 22.28 31.69 -19.91
C PRO A 899 23.39 32.40 -20.71
N ASN A 900 23.46 32.22 -22.03
CA ASN A 900 24.41 32.91 -22.92
C ASN A 900 23.72 33.80 -23.98
N ALA A 901 22.49 34.23 -23.70
CA ALA A 901 21.77 35.12 -24.60
C ALA A 901 22.55 36.43 -24.83
N THR A 902 22.31 37.12 -25.94
CA THR A 902 22.89 38.47 -26.11
C THR A 902 22.22 39.50 -25.20
N THR A 903 20.96 39.26 -24.85
CA THR A 903 20.18 40.03 -23.88
C THR A 903 19.48 39.01 -23.01
N GLN A 904 19.68 39.10 -21.70
CA GLN A 904 19.03 38.24 -20.73
C GLN A 904 17.51 38.33 -20.93
N PRO A 905 16.79 37.20 -21.08
CA PRO A 905 15.33 37.23 -21.12
C PRO A 905 14.78 37.62 -19.75
N ASP A 906 13.70 38.41 -19.69
CA ASP A 906 13.07 38.81 -18.42
C ASP A 906 12.17 37.71 -17.86
N LEU A 907 11.48 36.99 -18.77
CA LEU A 907 10.61 35.86 -18.45
C LEU A 907 11.03 34.61 -19.22
N VAL A 908 11.20 33.48 -18.54
CA VAL A 908 11.63 32.23 -19.18
C VAL A 908 10.66 31.10 -18.84
N SER A 909 10.15 30.43 -19.88
CA SER A 909 9.38 29.20 -19.79
C SER A 909 10.14 28.07 -20.48
N VAL A 910 10.81 27.22 -19.71
CA VAL A 910 11.57 26.08 -20.27
C VAL A 910 10.78 24.79 -20.06
N ASN A 911 10.04 24.34 -21.06
CA ASN A 911 9.22 23.13 -20.95
C ASN A 911 9.90 21.95 -21.68
N GLY A 912 9.98 20.82 -21.00
CA GLY A 912 10.66 19.60 -21.44
C GLY A 912 10.64 18.52 -20.35
N HIS A 913 11.32 17.39 -20.59
CA HIS A 913 11.63 16.43 -19.54
C HIS A 913 12.73 16.96 -18.62
N PHE A 914 12.58 16.73 -17.32
CA PHE A 914 13.49 17.21 -16.29
C PHE A 914 13.71 16.15 -15.21
N GLU A 915 14.88 16.26 -14.60
CA GLU A 915 15.16 15.88 -13.23
C GLU A 915 15.44 17.18 -12.46
N HIS A 916 15.47 17.16 -11.13
CA HIS A 916 15.72 18.37 -10.33
C HIS A 916 17.08 19.06 -10.61
N TRP A 917 18.03 18.37 -11.24
CA TRP A 917 19.39 18.85 -11.51
C TRP A 917 19.77 18.96 -13.00
N ARG A 918 18.99 18.38 -13.91
CA ARG A 918 19.21 18.47 -15.36
C ARG A 918 17.93 18.42 -16.17
N GLY A 919 17.90 19.14 -17.28
CA GLY A 919 16.85 19.11 -18.30
C GLY A 919 17.30 18.32 -19.53
N ILE A 920 16.32 17.75 -20.22
CA ILE A 920 16.51 17.02 -21.48
C ILE A 920 16.02 17.90 -22.64
N PRO A 921 16.93 18.38 -23.51
CA PRO A 921 16.57 19.09 -24.73
C PRO A 921 15.80 18.24 -25.75
N ALA A 922 15.23 18.89 -26.76
CA ALA A 922 14.44 18.20 -27.79
C ALA A 922 15.25 17.30 -28.72
N SER A 923 16.56 17.54 -28.86
CA SER A 923 17.44 16.77 -29.75
C SER A 923 18.89 16.76 -29.24
N PRO A 924 19.60 15.61 -29.32
CA PRO A 924 19.06 14.29 -29.67
C PRO A 924 18.14 13.76 -28.56
N PHE A 925 17.11 13.01 -28.95
CA PHE A 925 16.19 12.36 -28.03
C PHE A 925 16.02 10.87 -28.41
N PRO A 926 16.34 9.91 -27.52
CA PRO A 926 16.92 10.11 -26.18
C PRO A 926 18.36 10.66 -26.24
N PRO A 927 18.84 11.37 -25.20
CA PRO A 927 20.23 11.82 -25.10
C PRO A 927 21.23 10.66 -25.18
N THR A 928 22.36 10.87 -25.85
CA THR A 928 23.38 9.81 -26.07
C THR A 928 24.73 10.13 -25.43
N ALA A 929 24.96 11.39 -25.08
CA ALA A 929 26.17 11.87 -24.42
C ALA A 929 25.84 12.87 -23.32
N ALA A 930 26.74 13.03 -22.34
CA ALA A 930 26.58 14.00 -21.26
C ALA A 930 26.37 15.44 -21.78
N SER A 931 26.96 15.80 -22.94
CA SER A 931 26.79 17.10 -23.58
C SER A 931 25.41 17.37 -24.17
N ASP A 932 24.59 16.33 -24.31
CA ASP A 932 23.24 16.43 -24.88
C ASP A 932 22.25 16.96 -23.83
N PHE A 933 22.58 16.90 -22.53
CA PHE A 933 21.77 17.43 -21.43
C PHE A 933 22.02 18.93 -21.20
N PHE A 934 21.05 19.59 -20.57
CA PHE A 934 21.19 20.93 -20.01
C PHE A 934 21.27 20.83 -18.49
N TYR A 935 22.40 21.16 -17.88
CA TYR A 935 22.57 21.06 -16.44
C TYR A 935 22.23 22.36 -15.75
N ASN A 936 21.76 22.29 -14.51
CA ASN A 936 21.55 23.48 -13.69
C ASN A 936 22.79 24.40 -13.60
N THR A 937 24.00 23.86 -13.47
CA THR A 937 25.25 24.63 -13.40
C THR A 937 25.53 25.44 -14.66
N ASP A 938 24.90 25.12 -15.80
CA ASP A 938 24.97 25.94 -17.00
C ASP A 938 24.39 27.34 -16.80
N LEU A 939 23.43 27.51 -15.88
CA LEU A 939 22.85 28.82 -15.54
C LEU A 939 23.85 29.71 -14.78
N LEU A 940 24.67 29.14 -13.91
CA LEU A 940 25.71 29.87 -13.17
C LEU A 940 26.92 30.21 -14.06
N ASN A 941 27.24 29.31 -15.00
CA ASN A 941 28.38 29.45 -15.90
C ASN A 941 28.06 30.33 -17.13
N GLY A 942 26.81 30.75 -17.28
CA GLY A 942 26.33 31.60 -18.36
C GLY A 942 26.99 32.98 -18.42
N THR A 943 27.02 33.58 -19.61
CA THR A 943 27.59 34.92 -19.80
C THR A 943 26.67 36.07 -19.39
N THR A 944 25.34 35.86 -19.32
CA THR A 944 24.37 36.90 -18.96
C THR A 944 23.72 36.75 -17.59
N GLY A 945 23.89 35.61 -16.92
CA GLY A 945 23.29 35.33 -15.61
C GLY A 945 21.76 35.25 -15.62
N VAL A 946 21.17 35.12 -14.43
CA VAL A 946 19.70 34.96 -14.20
C VAL A 946 19.14 35.98 -13.18
N GLU A 947 19.92 37.00 -12.85
CA GLU A 947 19.57 38.05 -11.89
C GLU A 947 18.24 38.73 -12.27
N ASN A 948 17.33 38.90 -11.30
CA ASN A 948 16.02 39.55 -11.45
C ASN A 948 15.10 38.94 -12.53
N GLN A 949 15.35 37.71 -12.98
CA GLN A 949 14.53 37.00 -13.97
C GLN A 949 13.37 36.25 -13.30
N VAL A 950 12.22 36.18 -13.97
CA VAL A 950 11.15 35.23 -13.61
C VAL A 950 11.27 34.01 -14.52
N ALA A 951 11.49 32.84 -13.93
CA ALA A 951 11.59 31.59 -14.68
C ALA A 951 10.55 30.58 -14.18
N TYR A 952 10.00 29.78 -15.09
CA TYR A 952 9.08 28.70 -14.75
C TYR A 952 9.20 27.54 -15.74
N SER A 953 8.77 26.37 -15.28
CA SER A 953 8.81 25.14 -16.09
C SER A 953 7.70 24.21 -15.65
N MET A 954 7.14 23.48 -16.61
CA MET A 954 6.31 22.32 -16.30
C MET A 954 7.10 21.02 -16.08
N GLY A 955 8.42 21.03 -16.26
CA GLY A 955 9.25 19.83 -16.23
C GLY A 955 9.12 19.05 -14.92
N CYS A 956 9.24 17.72 -15.00
CA CYS A 956 9.21 16.83 -13.85
C CYS A 956 10.30 17.22 -12.84
N HIS A 957 9.93 17.35 -11.56
CA HIS A 957 10.83 17.63 -10.43
C HIS A 957 11.71 18.88 -10.58
N ALA A 958 11.50 19.72 -11.60
CA ALA A 958 12.36 20.87 -11.87
C ALA A 958 12.26 21.94 -10.76
N GLY A 959 11.20 21.90 -9.93
CA GLY A 959 11.01 22.73 -8.74
C GLY A 959 11.23 22.00 -7.42
N LEU A 960 11.68 20.74 -7.46
CA LEU A 960 12.03 20.00 -6.25
C LEU A 960 13.35 20.54 -5.69
N ASN A 961 13.31 21.08 -4.47
CA ASN A 961 14.51 21.43 -3.73
C ASN A 961 15.04 20.18 -3.03
N VAL A 962 16.26 19.76 -3.36
CA VAL A 962 16.93 18.60 -2.80
C VAL A 962 18.16 19.08 -2.05
N PRO A 963 18.13 19.06 -0.70
CA PRO A 963 19.21 19.65 0.06
C PRO A 963 20.55 18.98 -0.15
N GLU A 964 21.65 19.74 -0.10
CA GLU A 964 22.99 19.18 -0.38
C GLU A 964 23.42 18.15 0.67
N SER A 965 22.82 18.20 1.86
CA SER A 965 22.99 17.22 2.93
C SER A 965 22.36 15.86 2.62
N MET A 966 21.51 15.78 1.60
CA MET A 966 20.77 14.57 1.19
C MET A 966 21.27 13.99 -0.13
N VAL A 967 22.37 14.51 -0.69
CA VAL A 967 22.98 14.00 -1.92
C VAL A 967 24.49 13.88 -1.77
N SER A 968 25.02 12.67 -1.98
CA SER A 968 26.45 12.41 -2.01
C SER A 968 27.09 12.68 -3.38
N SER A 969 26.30 12.68 -4.45
CA SER A 969 26.75 12.94 -5.82
C SER A 969 26.88 14.44 -6.09
N ALA A 970 28.12 14.91 -6.24
CA ALA A 970 28.39 16.29 -6.65
C ALA A 970 27.90 16.64 -8.08
N ALA A 971 27.43 15.66 -8.86
CA ALA A 971 26.85 15.91 -10.18
C ALA A 971 25.39 16.39 -10.11
N THR A 972 24.67 16.06 -9.03
CA THR A 972 23.25 16.36 -8.84
C THR A 972 23.00 17.51 -7.87
N SER A 973 24.07 18.09 -7.33
CA SER A 973 24.07 19.27 -6.46
C SER A 973 24.85 20.40 -7.16
N PRO A 974 24.33 21.65 -7.17
CA PRO A 974 23.06 22.13 -6.61
C PRO A 974 21.82 21.57 -7.35
N ASP A 975 20.59 21.96 -6.99
CA ASP A 975 19.37 21.72 -7.79
C ASP A 975 18.96 23.00 -8.59
N PHE A 976 17.99 22.91 -9.51
CA PHE A 976 17.55 24.08 -10.30
C PHE A 976 16.99 25.22 -9.44
N ALA A 977 16.25 24.92 -8.38
CA ALA A 977 15.68 25.94 -7.49
C ALA A 977 16.81 26.69 -6.78
N GLN A 978 17.82 25.98 -6.29
CA GLN A 978 19.00 26.56 -5.66
C GLN A 978 19.82 27.39 -6.64
N VAL A 979 20.11 26.89 -7.84
CA VAL A 979 20.90 27.63 -8.83
C VAL A 979 20.24 28.96 -9.20
N LEU A 980 18.92 28.96 -9.40
CA LEU A 980 18.19 30.19 -9.72
C LEU A 980 18.20 31.17 -8.54
N ALA A 981 18.06 30.67 -7.30
CA ALA A 981 18.22 31.50 -6.10
C ALA A 981 19.64 32.08 -5.98
N GLN A 982 20.66 31.26 -6.21
CA GLN A 982 22.07 31.65 -6.18
C GLN A 982 22.43 32.67 -7.26
N GLY A 983 21.84 32.52 -8.45
CA GLY A 983 21.98 33.46 -9.56
C GLY A 983 21.13 34.74 -9.39
N GLY A 984 20.37 34.86 -8.30
CA GLY A 984 19.60 36.05 -7.97
C GLY A 984 18.32 36.22 -8.77
N ALA A 985 17.75 35.14 -9.32
CA ALA A 985 16.46 35.16 -9.98
C ALA A 985 15.36 35.69 -9.04
N ALA A 986 14.37 36.37 -9.61
CA ALA A 986 13.24 36.90 -8.85
C ALA A 986 12.27 35.78 -8.43
N ALA A 987 12.08 34.77 -9.28
CA ALA A 987 11.26 33.60 -8.96
C ALA A 987 11.60 32.40 -9.86
N TRP A 988 11.44 31.20 -9.28
CA TRP A 988 11.39 29.92 -9.98
C TRP A 988 10.10 29.20 -9.63
N VAL A 989 9.28 28.84 -10.62
CA VAL A 989 8.01 28.12 -10.44
C VAL A 989 8.04 26.84 -11.26
N ALA A 990 8.05 25.68 -10.60
CA ALA A 990 8.06 24.39 -11.26
C ALA A 990 7.49 23.27 -10.37
N ASN A 991 7.28 22.10 -10.97
CA ASN A 991 6.73 20.93 -10.28
C ASN A 991 7.76 20.32 -9.32
N THR A 992 7.30 19.94 -8.12
CA THR A 992 8.08 19.17 -7.15
C THR A 992 8.04 17.67 -7.42
N GLY A 993 7.04 17.19 -8.16
CA GLY A 993 6.90 15.81 -8.62
C GLY A 993 6.83 15.73 -10.14
N PHE A 994 6.27 14.63 -10.67
CA PHE A 994 6.01 14.49 -12.11
C PHE A 994 5.05 15.57 -12.65
N GLY A 995 5.40 16.11 -13.83
CA GLY A 995 4.55 17.02 -14.59
C GLY A 995 3.80 16.27 -15.69
N TYR A 996 2.47 16.45 -15.77
CA TYR A 996 1.61 15.72 -16.72
C TYR A 996 1.13 16.61 -17.87
N GLY A 997 0.94 15.99 -19.03
CA GLY A 997 0.45 16.60 -20.27
C GLY A 997 -0.15 15.55 -21.21
N MET A 998 -0.75 15.97 -22.34
CA MET A 998 -1.34 15.05 -23.33
C MET A 998 -1.07 15.51 -24.78
N ASP A 999 -0.85 14.57 -25.69
CA ASP A 999 -0.51 14.85 -27.10
C ASP A 999 -1.56 15.66 -27.88
N ASP A 1000 -2.83 15.55 -27.52
CA ASP A 1000 -3.96 16.11 -28.26
C ASP A 1000 -4.62 17.33 -27.58
N ALA A 1001 -4.20 17.66 -26.35
CA ALA A 1001 -4.64 18.85 -25.64
C ALA A 1001 -3.76 19.23 -24.43
N ALA A 1002 -3.42 20.51 -24.33
CA ALA A 1002 -2.83 21.12 -23.15
C ALA A 1002 -3.74 20.94 -21.93
N THR A 1003 -3.37 19.98 -21.09
CA THR A 1003 -4.12 19.57 -19.89
C THR A 1003 -3.16 19.39 -18.72
N HIS A 1004 -3.66 19.11 -17.53
CA HIS A 1004 -2.81 18.90 -16.34
C HIS A 1004 -1.80 20.03 -16.09
N SER A 1005 -0.50 19.72 -15.98
CA SER A 1005 0.56 20.70 -15.67
C SER A 1005 0.76 21.70 -16.81
N GLU A 1006 0.50 21.30 -18.06
CA GLU A 1006 0.55 22.19 -19.23
C GLU A 1006 -0.48 23.30 -19.15
N GLN A 1007 -1.72 22.92 -18.81
CA GLN A 1007 -2.81 23.87 -18.64
C GLN A 1007 -2.53 24.78 -17.44
N LEU A 1008 -1.99 24.25 -16.34
CA LEU A 1008 -1.62 25.07 -15.18
C LEU A 1008 -0.58 26.14 -15.53
N MET A 1009 0.50 25.77 -16.24
CA MET A 1009 1.54 26.74 -16.64
C MET A 1009 1.00 27.75 -17.66
N THR A 1010 0.11 27.35 -18.56
CA THR A 1010 -0.59 28.26 -19.47
C THR A 1010 -1.46 29.26 -18.71
N LEU A 1011 -2.22 28.81 -17.71
CA LEU A 1011 -3.03 29.67 -16.85
C LEU A 1011 -2.15 30.62 -16.03
N PHE A 1012 -1.00 30.15 -15.55
CA PHE A 1012 -0.04 30.98 -14.84
C PHE A 1012 0.50 32.11 -15.71
N THR A 1013 0.88 31.85 -16.97
CA THR A 1013 1.28 32.90 -17.92
C THR A 1013 0.17 33.92 -18.16
N GLN A 1014 -1.09 33.47 -18.23
CA GLN A 1014 -2.23 34.38 -18.39
C GLN A 1014 -2.44 35.25 -17.15
N GLU A 1015 -2.31 34.68 -15.95
CA GLU A 1015 -2.44 35.42 -14.69
C GLU A 1015 -1.31 36.43 -14.50
N LEU A 1016 -0.08 36.11 -14.92
CA LEU A 1016 1.03 37.08 -14.92
C LEU A 1016 0.74 38.31 -15.79
N GLY A 1017 -0.09 38.16 -16.84
CA GLY A 1017 -0.52 39.24 -17.72
C GLY A 1017 -1.92 39.78 -17.44
N ALA A 1018 -2.55 39.44 -16.31
CA ALA A 1018 -3.93 39.82 -16.02
C ALA A 1018 -4.11 41.33 -15.78
N ASP A 1019 -3.08 41.99 -15.24
CA ASP A 1019 -3.01 43.42 -14.96
C ASP A 1019 -1.62 43.99 -15.28
N GLU A 1020 -1.46 45.32 -15.22
CA GLU A 1020 -0.17 46.00 -15.48
C GLU A 1020 0.91 45.63 -14.45
N VAL A 1021 0.51 45.34 -13.20
CA VAL A 1021 1.39 44.90 -12.12
C VAL A 1021 0.72 43.77 -11.38
N VAL A 1022 1.33 42.59 -11.39
CA VAL A 1022 0.80 41.38 -10.76
C VAL A 1022 1.85 40.79 -9.83
N SER A 1023 1.43 40.33 -8.65
CA SER A 1023 2.27 39.55 -7.76
C SER A 1023 2.43 38.13 -8.30
N ILE A 1024 3.68 37.67 -8.47
CA ILE A 1024 3.99 36.35 -9.02
C ILE A 1024 3.29 35.24 -8.24
N GLY A 1025 3.34 35.28 -6.91
CA GLY A 1025 2.70 34.27 -6.07
C GLY A 1025 1.17 34.29 -6.17
N GLN A 1026 0.56 35.48 -6.29
CA GLN A 1026 -0.88 35.59 -6.47
C GLN A 1026 -1.32 35.09 -7.84
N ALA A 1027 -0.51 35.32 -8.88
CA ALA A 1027 -0.78 34.76 -10.21
C ALA A 1027 -0.79 33.22 -10.18
N LEU A 1028 0.11 32.60 -9.41
CA LEU A 1028 0.12 31.14 -9.25
C LEU A 1028 -1.09 30.63 -8.47
N VAL A 1029 -1.47 31.30 -7.38
CA VAL A 1029 -2.70 31.00 -6.62
C VAL A 1029 -3.92 31.06 -7.54
N ASN A 1030 -4.08 32.15 -8.27
CA ASN A 1030 -5.19 32.33 -9.19
C ASN A 1030 -5.18 31.27 -10.30
N ALA A 1031 -4.00 30.91 -10.83
CA ALA A 1031 -3.87 29.88 -11.84
C ALA A 1031 -4.33 28.51 -11.33
N LYS A 1032 -3.93 28.11 -10.11
CA LYS A 1032 -4.38 26.86 -9.47
C LYS A 1032 -5.88 26.85 -9.21
N GLN A 1033 -6.43 27.96 -8.71
CA GLN A 1033 -7.88 28.10 -8.48
C GLN A 1033 -8.68 28.10 -9.79
N ARG A 1034 -8.17 28.75 -10.84
CA ARG A 1034 -8.75 28.71 -12.20
C ARG A 1034 -8.67 27.30 -12.78
N TYR A 1035 -7.56 26.60 -12.60
CA TYR A 1035 -7.39 25.22 -13.05
C TYR A 1035 -8.49 24.34 -12.47
N LEU A 1036 -8.70 24.37 -11.15
CA LEU A 1036 -9.82 23.68 -10.49
C LEU A 1036 -11.17 24.03 -11.12
N GLY A 1037 -11.42 25.32 -11.40
CA GLY A 1037 -12.67 25.78 -12.03
C GLY A 1037 -12.86 25.33 -13.48
N THR A 1038 -11.78 24.93 -14.17
CA THR A 1038 -11.83 24.49 -15.58
C THR A 1038 -12.07 22.98 -15.75
N VAL A 1039 -11.85 22.18 -14.71
CA VAL A 1039 -12.04 20.72 -14.77
C VAL A 1039 -13.38 20.30 -14.16
N GLY A 1040 -14.07 19.36 -14.80
CA GLY A 1040 -15.28 18.75 -14.24
C GLY A 1040 -14.96 17.88 -13.01
N ALA A 1041 -15.99 17.47 -12.24
CA ALA A 1041 -15.80 16.61 -11.07
C ALA A 1041 -15.06 15.29 -11.38
N SER A 1042 -15.14 14.80 -12.62
CA SER A 1042 -14.41 13.62 -13.12
C SER A 1042 -13.01 13.92 -13.68
N GLY A 1043 -12.59 15.18 -13.75
CA GLY A 1043 -11.31 15.62 -14.34
C GLY A 1043 -10.09 15.45 -13.43
N PHE A 1044 -10.30 15.04 -12.18
CA PHE A 1044 -9.26 14.70 -11.20
C PHE A 1044 -9.17 13.18 -10.96
N GLY A 1045 -9.42 12.39 -12.01
CA GLY A 1045 -9.23 10.94 -11.96
C GLY A 1045 -7.78 10.54 -11.67
N VAL A 1046 -7.59 9.30 -11.25
CA VAL A 1046 -6.25 8.70 -11.20
C VAL A 1046 -5.82 8.43 -12.63
N TYR A 1047 -4.62 8.92 -12.98
CA TYR A 1047 -3.98 8.75 -14.28
C TYR A 1047 -3.41 7.34 -14.44
#